data_AF-A0A8H7GDM8-F1
#
_entry.id   AF-A0A8H7GDM8-F1
#
_cell.length_a   1.000
_cell.length_b   1.000
_cell.length_c   1.000
_cell.angle_alpha   90.00
_cell.angle_beta   90.00
_cell.angle_gamma   90.00
#
_symmetry.space_group_name_H-M   'P 1'
#
loop_
_entity.id
_entity.type
_entity.pdbx_description
1 polymer ?
#
loop_
_entity_poly.entity_id
_entity_poly.type
_entity_poly.pdbx_seq_one_letter_code
_entity_poly.pdbx_strand_id
1 'polypeptide(L)'
;MDENLLVPQTSTIVAMNADMNKAERTKKPRSFTSILLSTLACHKSTASRTKSKSPPSSFVPPSVPAPAPIPTQPTVGSLNSPQREDDELSDHISSQDSSPPHARTLVHTHSRPHAHPGSAESTTLIMRNVAGGPSAHVPPGPVTTSEGNRSIQSATDGAEKEEFHAAPNFEQRRVRTREQFKVAYHTNQSPLLATSAETTAAGTIIYSKPLQSLRLQHPVVITPDAEATTQRYRLLNCKSFVEHDILQIEEFAEFPSIPYSAISYVWRGNATKDQVWTFAVEGAMDADPISIEVLRRVCITSLQLGPEYVWLDRMCIMQTSKEDKTWQIKRMNLIYRSCSQCIVLPAGLGRLVHLHEQTSWIHRAWTLQEALSPRNTMVLFSWKLDSSGQCMSGDESGTVHEVLPGDCAVSQLATIVNACAVGELLLVRPKYNTAIPARIFGSDSPNVRALAVTMSDVLSEDADARNHAIWQCALMRTSSRPVDMVFSIMGLFGVTLDPNDFDKNDRLGATVGLAQQILKNEGRASWLGASFRMQPSRHLSSFPQFPRTRVAGKALVETSDGMREAANFMDGEYPNDQALGMAMPEGRMNDEGYFTFSRKSARIVPEASQDVDSGHDTGHEPLVALDGTSWKIEDGSGDTEVVRTYAVLLGWFQRYHPGASLAAGVKIKVILVEEHNPGQFHVKSFFSLDRRFKDTVLTWRENTFSVGGPDGLSLVSSTDTDIPEAETYTEVSTIDDAKGSMRWAEYFYLTEPI
;
A
#
# COMPACT_ATOMS: atom_id res chain seq x y z
N MET A 1 57.33 17.54 -24.94
CA MET A 1 58.09 17.09 -23.75
C MET A 1 57.10 17.02 -22.60
N ASP A 2 56.26 15.98 -22.45
CA ASP A 2 56.55 14.52 -22.48
C ASP A 2 57.57 14.18 -21.37
N GLU A 3 57.42 13.17 -20.50
CA GLU A 3 56.41 12.09 -20.28
C GLU A 3 56.71 11.45 -18.88
N ASN A 4 55.91 10.65 -18.16
CA ASN A 4 54.51 10.14 -18.21
C ASN A 4 54.13 9.59 -16.79
N LEU A 5 53.01 8.86 -16.66
CA LEU A 5 52.60 7.91 -15.59
C LEU A 5 52.06 8.48 -14.24
N LEU A 6 51.22 7.76 -13.46
CA LEU A 6 50.00 6.95 -13.74
C LEU A 6 49.38 6.39 -12.42
N VAL A 7 48.05 6.17 -12.40
CA VAL A 7 47.24 5.42 -11.39
C VAL A 7 47.25 5.93 -9.91
N PRO A 8 46.31 5.53 -9.00
CA PRO A 8 45.55 6.51 -8.22
C PRO A 8 45.60 6.33 -6.69
N GLN A 9 44.90 7.21 -5.96
CA GLN A 9 44.52 6.99 -4.56
C GLN A 9 43.03 7.22 -4.30
N THR A 10 42.45 6.30 -3.53
CA THR A 10 41.10 6.37 -2.94
C THR A 10 41.02 7.38 -1.81
N SER A 11 40.00 8.25 -1.79
CA SER A 11 39.75 9.22 -0.72
C SER A 11 38.62 8.77 0.22
N THR A 12 39.00 8.23 1.38
CA THR A 12 38.07 7.95 2.49
C THR A 12 37.64 9.23 3.20
N ILE A 13 36.34 9.44 3.42
CA ILE A 13 35.83 10.37 4.45
C ILE A 13 34.69 9.71 5.24
N VAL A 14 35.06 9.04 6.34
CA VAL A 14 34.18 8.69 7.47
C VAL A 14 35.00 8.89 8.75
N ALA A 15 34.32 9.29 9.83
CA ALA A 15 34.83 9.50 11.19
C ALA A 15 35.79 10.68 11.43
N MET A 16 35.30 11.67 12.18
CA MET A 16 36.06 12.38 13.20
C MET A 16 35.51 12.00 14.58
N ASN A 17 36.33 12.16 15.62
CA ASN A 17 36.04 11.93 17.05
C ASN A 17 35.97 10.48 17.55
N ALA A 18 37.13 9.82 17.62
CA ALA A 18 37.55 9.09 18.82
C ALA A 18 39.09 8.93 18.83
N ASP A 19 39.76 9.32 19.91
CA ASP A 19 41.18 9.03 20.17
C ASP A 19 41.39 8.83 21.69
N MET A 20 42.52 8.21 22.07
CA MET A 20 42.85 7.64 23.38
C MET A 20 41.92 6.46 23.79
N ASN A 21 42.36 5.20 23.85
CA ASN A 21 43.72 4.69 24.10
C ASN A 21 44.05 3.38 23.34
N LYS A 22 45.36 3.14 23.14
CA LYS A 22 45.92 1.89 22.60
C LYS A 22 46.11 0.84 23.70
N ALA A 23 45.75 -0.42 23.42
CA ALA A 23 46.62 -1.59 23.65
C ALA A 23 46.05 -2.87 22.99
N GLU A 24 46.87 -3.54 22.18
CA GLU A 24 47.04 -5.02 22.02
C GLU A 24 45.83 -6.00 21.96
N ARG A 25 45.82 -7.08 21.15
CA ARG A 25 46.64 -7.49 19.98
C ARG A 25 45.96 -8.64 19.21
N THR A 26 45.87 -8.50 17.89
CA THR A 26 45.97 -9.56 16.84
C THR A 26 45.64 -11.04 17.17
N LYS A 27 44.69 -11.64 16.42
CA LYS A 27 44.96 -12.60 15.30
C LYS A 27 43.68 -13.05 14.56
N LYS A 28 43.85 -13.53 13.32
CA LYS A 28 42.79 -14.05 12.43
C LYS A 28 42.39 -15.50 12.78
N PRO A 29 41.14 -15.92 12.52
CA PRO A 29 40.74 -17.33 12.59
C PRO A 29 41.21 -18.15 11.38
N ARG A 30 41.26 -19.48 11.52
CA ARG A 30 41.29 -20.45 10.41
C ARG A 30 40.38 -21.64 10.71
N SER A 31 39.84 -22.19 9.62
CA SER A 31 38.73 -23.15 9.51
C SER A 31 38.91 -24.53 10.20
N PHE A 32 37.81 -25.30 10.14
CA PHE A 32 37.64 -26.76 10.25
C PHE A 32 37.30 -27.41 11.61
N THR A 33 36.01 -27.75 11.72
CA THR A 33 35.43 -29.07 12.14
C THR A 33 36.07 -29.88 13.28
N SER A 34 35.22 -30.31 14.23
CA SER A 34 34.86 -31.73 14.46
C SER A 34 34.68 -32.13 15.95
N ILE A 35 33.65 -32.95 16.21
CA ILE A 35 33.56 -34.00 17.26
C ILE A 35 33.60 -33.60 18.77
N LEU A 36 32.39 -33.68 19.35
CA LEU A 36 31.98 -34.40 20.58
C LEU A 36 32.56 -34.09 21.99
N LEU A 37 31.62 -33.74 22.88
CA LEU A 37 31.22 -34.46 24.12
C LEU A 37 32.17 -34.47 25.36
N SER A 38 31.53 -34.23 26.51
CA SER A 38 32.05 -34.42 27.90
C SER A 38 32.94 -33.27 28.43
N THR A 39 32.94 -32.92 29.73
CA THR A 39 32.27 -33.54 30.88
C THR A 39 31.93 -32.53 31.99
N LEU A 40 31.06 -32.96 32.91
CA LEU A 40 30.89 -32.54 34.30
C LEU A 40 32.24 -32.33 35.05
N ALA A 41 32.34 -31.66 36.21
CA ALA A 41 31.53 -30.66 36.93
C ALA A 41 32.26 -30.33 38.25
N CYS A 42 31.71 -29.42 39.09
CA CYS A 42 32.13 -29.19 40.48
C CYS A 42 33.55 -28.56 40.67
N HIS A 43 33.91 -27.96 41.82
CA HIS A 43 33.32 -27.98 43.16
C HIS A 43 33.51 -26.63 43.91
N LYS A 44 32.69 -26.42 44.95
CA LYS A 44 33.00 -25.96 46.33
C LYS A 44 34.44 -25.47 46.66
N SER A 45 34.71 -24.66 47.70
CA SER A 45 33.94 -23.80 48.63
C SER A 45 34.84 -23.49 49.86
N THR A 46 35.17 -22.22 50.14
CA THR A 46 35.53 -21.66 51.48
C THR A 46 35.66 -20.14 51.34
N ALA A 47 35.07 -19.23 52.12
CA ALA A 47 34.63 -19.17 53.52
C ALA A 47 35.73 -18.78 54.54
N SER A 48 35.71 -17.50 54.95
CA SER A 48 36.34 -16.97 56.18
C SER A 48 35.45 -15.86 56.78
N ARG A 49 35.60 -15.55 58.07
CA ARG A 49 34.51 -14.98 58.90
C ARG A 49 35.02 -14.25 60.16
N THR A 50 34.50 -13.05 60.42
CA THR A 50 34.54 -12.38 61.75
C THR A 50 33.13 -11.90 62.16
N LYS A 51 32.94 -11.49 63.43
CA LYS A 51 31.61 -11.28 64.07
C LYS A 51 31.58 -10.06 65.01
N SER A 52 30.44 -9.35 65.07
CA SER A 52 29.83 -8.86 66.33
C SER A 52 28.37 -8.43 66.05
N LYS A 53 27.36 -9.12 66.63
CA LYS A 53 26.53 -8.74 67.82
C LYS A 53 25.31 -7.85 67.49
N SER A 54 24.30 -7.88 68.36
CA SER A 54 22.87 -7.54 68.12
C SER A 54 22.14 -7.40 69.49
N PRO A 55 20.78 -7.29 69.62
CA PRO A 55 19.66 -6.90 68.74
C PRO A 55 18.89 -5.70 69.42
N PRO A 56 17.53 -5.56 69.46
CA PRO A 56 16.41 -5.97 68.58
C PRO A 56 15.41 -4.83 68.22
N SER A 57 14.58 -5.04 67.19
CA SER A 57 13.13 -4.72 67.22
C SER A 57 12.41 -5.32 66.00
N SER A 58 11.15 -5.72 66.16
CA SER A 58 10.30 -6.28 65.11
C SER A 58 9.37 -5.23 64.50
N PHE A 59 9.26 -5.19 63.17
CA PHE A 59 8.14 -4.51 62.48
C PHE A 59 7.53 -5.43 61.42
N VAL A 60 6.22 -5.25 61.21
CA VAL A 60 5.32 -6.15 60.47
C VAL A 60 5.07 -5.60 59.06
N PRO A 61 4.99 -6.43 58.00
CA PRO A 61 4.62 -5.95 56.66
C PRO A 61 3.18 -5.38 56.63
N PRO A 62 2.91 -4.33 55.84
CA PRO A 62 1.61 -3.67 55.81
C PRO A 62 0.51 -4.58 55.24
N SER A 63 -0.68 -4.48 55.83
CA SER A 63 -1.86 -5.27 55.48
C SER A 63 -2.67 -4.66 54.33
N VAL A 64 -3.32 -5.50 53.54
CA VAL A 64 -4.28 -5.08 52.50
C VAL A 64 -5.52 -4.44 53.13
N PRO A 65 -5.99 -3.26 52.68
CA PRO A 65 -7.24 -2.67 53.15
C PRO A 65 -8.45 -3.38 52.53
N ALA A 66 -9.44 -3.72 53.36
CA ALA A 66 -10.74 -4.24 52.93
C ALA A 66 -11.69 -3.10 52.49
N PRO A 67 -12.69 -3.36 51.63
CA PRO A 67 -13.62 -2.34 51.14
C PRO A 67 -14.59 -1.83 52.23
N ALA A 68 -15.01 -0.57 52.08
CA ALA A 68 -15.97 0.11 52.95
C ALA A 68 -17.43 -0.34 52.69
N PRO A 69 -18.37 -0.16 53.65
CA PRO A 69 -19.67 -0.84 53.62
C PRO A 69 -20.75 -0.14 52.78
N ILE A 70 -21.73 -0.94 52.35
CA ILE A 70 -22.95 -0.52 51.63
C ILE A 70 -23.93 0.18 52.59
N PRO A 71 -24.53 1.33 52.25
CA PRO A 71 -25.64 1.93 52.99
C PRO A 71 -26.95 1.13 52.77
N THR A 72 -27.62 0.73 53.84
CA THR A 72 -28.94 0.07 53.78
C THR A 72 -30.10 1.07 53.72
N GLN A 73 -31.17 0.70 53.00
CA GLN A 73 -32.45 1.42 53.03
C GLN A 73 -33.35 0.96 54.20
N PRO A 74 -34.17 1.86 54.79
CA PRO A 74 -35.34 1.49 55.58
C PRO A 74 -36.52 1.03 54.68
N THR A 75 -37.56 0.46 55.28
CA THR A 75 -38.44 -0.56 54.64
C THR A 75 -39.95 -0.23 54.68
N VAL A 76 -40.78 -1.15 54.14
CA VAL A 76 -42.27 -1.21 54.15
C VAL A 76 -42.93 -0.37 53.04
N GLY A 77 -43.89 -0.86 52.22
CA GLY A 77 -44.54 -2.18 52.03
C GLY A 77 -45.57 -2.06 50.87
N SER A 78 -46.37 -3.05 50.43
CA SER A 78 -46.59 -4.45 50.84
C SER A 78 -47.41 -5.21 49.76
N LEU A 79 -47.50 -6.55 49.88
CA LEU A 79 -48.52 -7.48 49.29
C LEU A 79 -48.55 -7.80 47.77
N ASN A 80 -48.37 -9.11 47.52
CA ASN A 80 -49.11 -10.00 46.60
C ASN A 80 -48.79 -10.14 45.08
N SER A 81 -48.38 -11.37 44.77
CA SER A 81 -48.33 -12.14 43.51
C SER A 81 -49.75 -12.52 42.96
N PRO A 82 -49.93 -13.31 41.86
CA PRO A 82 -48.93 -14.02 41.04
C PRO A 82 -49.07 -13.96 39.49
N GLN A 83 -47.97 -14.39 38.84
CA GLN A 83 -47.73 -15.16 37.59
C GLN A 83 -48.86 -15.48 36.57
N ARG A 84 -48.38 -15.93 35.38
CA ARG A 84 -49.02 -16.79 34.34
C ARG A 84 -49.93 -16.08 33.32
N GLU A 85 -50.00 -16.50 32.06
CA GLU A 85 -49.10 -17.28 31.16
C GLU A 85 -49.65 -17.15 29.72
N ASP A 86 -48.88 -17.64 28.73
CA ASP A 86 -49.29 -18.22 27.44
C ASP A 86 -50.01 -17.39 26.33
N ASP A 87 -49.45 -17.61 25.13
CA ASP A 87 -50.07 -17.94 23.84
C ASP A 87 -50.70 -16.95 22.82
N GLU A 88 -50.33 -17.33 21.60
CA GLU A 88 -50.80 -17.05 20.24
C GLU A 88 -52.34 -16.93 20.05
N LEU A 89 -52.77 -16.13 19.06
CA LEU A 89 -53.16 -16.68 17.74
C LEU A 89 -53.35 -15.58 16.67
N SER A 90 -53.44 -16.00 15.41
CA SER A 90 -53.83 -15.19 14.24
C SER A 90 -55.29 -15.44 13.82
N ASP A 91 -55.91 -14.51 13.06
CA ASP A 91 -56.39 -14.78 11.68
C ASP A 91 -57.32 -13.70 11.04
N HIS A 92 -56.89 -13.25 9.86
CA HIS A 92 -57.64 -13.07 8.59
C HIS A 92 -59.01 -12.32 8.40
N ILE A 93 -59.30 -12.12 7.10
CA ILE A 93 -60.57 -11.70 6.42
C ILE A 93 -60.82 -10.15 6.38
N SER A 94 -60.39 -9.43 5.33
CA SER A 94 -61.07 -9.13 4.01
C SER A 94 -62.03 -7.91 4.06
N SER A 95 -62.40 -7.18 2.98
CA SER A 95 -61.87 -7.00 1.60
C SER A 95 -62.64 -5.89 0.83
N GLN A 96 -62.02 -5.30 -0.21
CA GLN A 96 -62.59 -4.49 -1.33
C GLN A 96 -62.83 -2.95 -1.18
N ASP A 97 -62.46 -2.28 -2.28
CA ASP A 97 -62.97 -1.07 -2.96
C ASP A 97 -63.25 0.26 -2.24
N SER A 98 -62.44 1.28 -2.59
CA SER A 98 -62.92 2.53 -3.21
C SER A 98 -61.79 3.41 -3.77
N SER A 99 -62.11 4.26 -4.75
CA SER A 99 -61.16 5.08 -5.53
C SER A 99 -60.92 6.50 -4.94
N PRO A 100 -59.83 7.21 -5.30
CA PRO A 100 -59.42 8.45 -4.62
C PRO A 100 -60.02 9.76 -5.21
N PRO A 101 -60.00 10.87 -4.44
CA PRO A 101 -60.41 12.19 -4.93
C PRO A 101 -59.25 12.99 -5.60
N HIS A 102 -59.52 13.56 -6.78
CA HIS A 102 -58.75 14.66 -7.39
C HIS A 102 -58.94 15.97 -6.56
N ALA A 103 -57.94 16.83 -6.31
CA ALA A 103 -57.02 17.57 -7.20
C ALA A 103 -57.64 18.79 -7.94
N ARG A 104 -57.05 19.98 -7.73
CA ARG A 104 -57.11 21.25 -8.51
C ARG A 104 -56.20 22.28 -7.79
N THR A 105 -55.31 23.08 -8.39
CA THR A 105 -54.98 23.45 -9.78
C THR A 105 -55.92 24.43 -10.48
N LEU A 106 -55.38 25.61 -10.83
CA LEU A 106 -55.76 26.55 -11.91
C LEU A 106 -54.51 27.41 -12.24
N VAL A 107 -54.48 28.19 -13.33
CA VAL A 107 -54.16 27.83 -14.75
C VAL A 107 -54.07 29.16 -15.56
N HIS A 108 -53.92 29.13 -16.89
CA HIS A 108 -53.92 30.27 -17.85
C HIS A 108 -52.57 31.04 -17.95
N THR A 109 -52.10 31.59 -19.07
CA THR A 109 -52.42 31.53 -20.53
C THR A 109 -51.23 32.19 -21.29
N HIS A 110 -50.89 31.98 -22.58
CA HIS A 110 -51.36 31.10 -23.67
C HIS A 110 -50.12 30.76 -24.58
N SER A 111 -50.09 30.46 -25.89
CA SER A 111 -51.03 30.48 -27.04
C SER A 111 -50.65 29.41 -28.11
N ARG A 112 -50.82 29.70 -29.42
CA ARG A 112 -50.43 28.91 -30.62
C ARG A 112 -50.15 29.86 -31.82
N PRO A 113 -49.67 29.46 -33.03
CA PRO A 113 -50.10 28.33 -33.93
C PRO A 113 -48.85 27.60 -34.58
N HIS A 114 -48.76 26.95 -35.76
CA HIS A 114 -49.52 26.04 -36.68
C HIS A 114 -48.46 25.36 -37.64
N ALA A 115 -48.65 24.32 -38.50
CA ALA A 115 -49.71 23.32 -38.77
C ALA A 115 -49.10 22.02 -39.43
N HIS A 116 -49.57 21.59 -40.62
CA HIS A 116 -49.33 20.31 -41.32
C HIS A 116 -49.77 20.43 -42.81
N PRO A 117 -49.62 19.42 -43.72
CA PRO A 117 -48.78 18.20 -43.75
C PRO A 117 -47.96 18.01 -45.08
N GLY A 118 -47.18 16.93 -45.23
CA GLY A 118 -46.53 16.53 -46.49
C GLY A 118 -45.83 15.15 -46.42
N SER A 119 -45.79 14.38 -47.51
CA SER A 119 -45.49 12.94 -47.56
C SER A 119 -44.14 12.53 -48.18
N ALA A 120 -43.75 11.26 -47.91
CA ALA A 120 -42.95 10.34 -48.75
C ALA A 120 -41.39 10.29 -48.64
N GLU A 121 -40.93 9.12 -48.18
CA GLU A 121 -39.87 8.21 -48.71
C GLU A 121 -38.44 8.66 -49.14
N SER A 122 -37.47 7.87 -48.63
CA SER A 122 -36.30 7.29 -49.32
C SER A 122 -35.17 8.15 -49.92
N THR A 123 -34.01 8.11 -49.23
CA THR A 123 -32.68 7.71 -49.73
C THR A 123 -32.28 7.99 -51.20
N THR A 124 -31.17 8.73 -51.44
CA THR A 124 -30.12 8.41 -52.46
C THR A 124 -28.90 9.39 -52.50
N LEU A 125 -27.70 8.79 -52.58
CA LEU A 125 -26.36 9.17 -53.11
C LEU A 125 -25.94 10.63 -53.47
N ILE A 126 -24.66 10.91 -53.14
CA ILE A 126 -23.54 11.47 -53.96
C ILE A 126 -23.71 12.82 -54.69
N MET A 127 -22.66 13.66 -54.60
CA MET A 127 -22.19 14.47 -55.75
C MET A 127 -20.72 14.20 -56.12
N ARG A 128 -20.44 14.28 -57.42
CA ARG A 128 -19.11 14.40 -58.04
C ARG A 128 -18.94 15.82 -58.59
N ASN A 129 -17.70 16.24 -58.80
CA ASN A 129 -17.33 17.11 -59.93
C ASN A 129 -16.55 16.24 -60.94
N VAL A 130 -16.93 16.16 -62.23
CA VAL A 130 -16.69 17.15 -63.31
C VAL A 130 -15.19 17.23 -63.67
N ALA A 131 -14.72 16.97 -64.89
CA ALA A 131 -15.34 16.34 -66.08
C ALA A 131 -14.22 15.92 -67.07
N GLY A 132 -14.55 15.14 -68.11
CA GLY A 132 -13.66 14.96 -69.29
C GLY A 132 -13.52 13.54 -69.81
N GLY A 133 -13.67 13.40 -71.13
CA GLY A 133 -13.29 12.26 -71.97
C GLY A 133 -13.23 12.76 -73.43
N PRO A 134 -13.17 11.90 -74.46
CA PRO A 134 -13.05 10.44 -74.44
C PRO A 134 -11.89 9.91 -75.33
N SER A 135 -11.69 8.59 -75.36
CA SER A 135 -11.60 7.74 -76.58
C SER A 135 -10.83 6.44 -76.29
N ALA A 136 -10.92 5.45 -77.17
CA ALA A 136 -10.41 4.09 -76.98
C ALA A 136 -9.26 3.74 -77.96
N HIS A 137 -8.40 2.80 -77.57
CA HIS A 137 -8.31 1.47 -78.20
C HIS A 137 -7.35 0.54 -77.43
N VAL A 138 -7.26 -0.73 -77.86
CA VAL A 138 -6.49 -1.83 -77.20
C VAL A 138 -5.24 -2.19 -78.06
N PRO A 139 -4.42 -3.24 -77.77
CA PRO A 139 -2.95 -3.13 -77.76
C PRO A 139 -2.28 -3.64 -79.07
N PRO A 140 -0.94 -3.64 -79.21
CA PRO A 140 -0.10 -4.73 -78.66
C PRO A 140 1.31 -4.26 -78.17
N GLY A 141 2.19 -5.22 -77.81
CA GLY A 141 3.67 -5.05 -77.82
C GLY A 141 4.29 -5.97 -78.90
N PRO A 142 5.54 -6.48 -78.76
CA PRO A 142 6.73 -6.02 -78.02
C PRO A 142 7.92 -5.76 -79.01
N VAL A 143 9.15 -6.32 -78.76
CA VAL A 143 10.38 -6.33 -79.64
C VAL A 143 11.20 -5.02 -79.60
N THR A 144 12.33 -4.91 -78.86
CA THR A 144 13.78 -5.09 -79.24
C THR A 144 14.24 -4.28 -80.48
N THR A 145 15.48 -3.76 -80.63
CA THR A 145 16.86 -4.22 -80.31
C THR A 145 17.80 -2.98 -80.28
N SER A 146 18.68 -2.73 -79.30
CA SER A 146 20.05 -3.26 -79.03
C SER A 146 21.23 -2.60 -79.78
N GLU A 147 22.17 -1.97 -79.05
CA GLU A 147 23.63 -1.89 -79.33
C GLU A 147 24.34 -1.22 -78.10
N GLY A 148 25.57 -1.59 -77.66
CA GLY A 148 26.35 -2.78 -78.06
C GLY A 148 27.86 -2.82 -77.72
N ASN A 149 28.32 -2.75 -76.46
CA ASN A 149 29.64 -3.27 -75.96
C ASN A 149 29.70 -3.19 -74.41
N ARG A 150 30.03 -4.24 -73.62
CA ARG A 150 31.32 -4.98 -73.40
C ARG A 150 32.38 -4.18 -72.62
N SER A 151 32.98 -4.63 -71.50
CA SER A 151 32.95 -5.89 -70.70
C SER A 151 33.23 -5.52 -69.20
N ILE A 152 33.23 -6.35 -68.14
CA ILE A 152 33.83 -7.69 -67.84
C ILE A 152 33.07 -8.38 -66.65
N GLN A 153 33.19 -9.72 -66.56
CA GLN A 153 32.96 -10.73 -65.48
C GLN A 153 32.86 -10.27 -63.99
N SER A 154 32.25 -11.02 -63.04
CA SER A 154 31.63 -12.38 -63.07
C SER A 154 30.60 -12.65 -61.93
N ALA A 155 29.66 -13.53 -62.27
CA ALA A 155 28.57 -14.17 -61.50
C ALA A 155 28.88 -14.82 -60.13
N THR A 156 27.82 -14.96 -59.32
CA THR A 156 27.40 -16.26 -58.73
C THR A 156 25.91 -16.23 -58.33
N ASP A 157 25.20 -17.36 -58.49
CA ASP A 157 23.77 -17.53 -58.18
C ASP A 157 23.51 -18.13 -56.78
N GLY A 158 22.26 -18.08 -56.29
CA GLY A 158 21.85 -18.84 -55.10
C GLY A 158 20.53 -18.40 -54.47
N ALA A 159 19.39 -18.67 -55.10
CA ALA A 159 18.06 -18.39 -54.54
C ALA A 159 17.28 -19.68 -54.24
N GLU A 160 17.12 -20.01 -52.96
CA GLU A 160 16.19 -21.04 -52.50
C GLU A 160 14.87 -20.41 -52.00
N LYS A 161 13.80 -21.21 -51.99
CA LYS A 161 12.47 -20.79 -51.55
C LYS A 161 12.25 -21.24 -50.10
N GLU A 162 12.02 -20.30 -49.18
CA GLU A 162 11.38 -20.64 -47.91
C GLU A 162 9.86 -20.72 -48.09
N GLU A 163 9.27 -21.86 -47.72
CA GLU A 163 7.82 -21.99 -47.62
C GLU A 163 7.33 -21.30 -46.35
N PHE A 164 6.26 -20.50 -46.47
CA PHE A 164 5.57 -19.93 -45.30
C PHE A 164 4.87 -21.05 -44.51
N HIS A 165 5.57 -21.64 -43.53
CA HIS A 165 4.94 -22.51 -42.54
C HIS A 165 3.86 -21.72 -41.77
N ALA A 166 2.63 -22.21 -41.85
CA ALA A 166 1.50 -21.65 -41.12
C ALA A 166 1.77 -21.67 -39.60
N ALA A 167 1.39 -20.60 -38.90
CA ALA A 167 1.56 -20.51 -37.46
C ALA A 167 0.86 -21.70 -36.74
N PRO A 168 1.51 -22.36 -35.76
CA PRO A 168 0.97 -23.54 -35.13
C PRO A 168 -0.34 -23.22 -34.40
N ASN A 169 -1.31 -24.13 -34.54
CA ASN A 169 -2.68 -23.92 -34.06
C ASN A 169 -2.69 -23.74 -32.52
N PHE A 170 -3.67 -22.98 -32.00
CA PHE A 170 -3.77 -22.60 -30.59
C PHE A 170 -3.66 -23.81 -29.64
N GLU A 171 -4.27 -24.93 -30.03
CA GLU A 171 -4.23 -26.20 -29.29
C GLU A 171 -2.82 -26.81 -29.18
N GLN A 172 -1.97 -26.64 -30.22
CA GLN A 172 -0.58 -27.13 -30.21
C GLN A 172 0.31 -26.31 -29.28
N ARG A 173 0.10 -24.98 -29.22
CA ARG A 173 0.74 -24.15 -28.18
C ARG A 173 0.32 -24.65 -26.79
N ARG A 174 -0.98 -24.88 -26.56
CA ARG A 174 -1.53 -25.25 -25.24
C ARG A 174 -1.11 -26.64 -24.75
N VAL A 175 -0.93 -27.64 -25.64
CA VAL A 175 -0.33 -28.93 -25.25
C VAL A 175 1.12 -28.73 -24.81
N ARG A 176 1.90 -27.95 -25.57
CA ARG A 176 3.29 -27.62 -25.21
C ARG A 176 3.38 -26.92 -23.86
N THR A 177 2.48 -25.97 -23.57
CA THR A 177 2.43 -25.32 -22.24
C THR A 177 2.01 -26.29 -21.13
N ARG A 178 1.05 -27.20 -21.36
CA ARG A 178 0.62 -28.18 -20.34
C ARG A 178 1.75 -29.15 -19.96
N GLU A 179 2.54 -29.60 -20.94
CA GLU A 179 3.72 -30.41 -20.65
C GLU A 179 4.85 -29.58 -20.04
N GLN A 180 5.09 -28.34 -20.49
CA GLN A 180 6.03 -27.42 -19.83
C GLN A 180 5.66 -27.16 -18.37
N PHE A 181 4.38 -27.01 -18.01
CA PHE A 181 3.94 -26.87 -16.61
C PHE A 181 4.25 -28.12 -15.78
N LYS A 182 3.95 -29.33 -16.30
CA LYS A 182 4.25 -30.59 -15.58
C LYS A 182 5.76 -30.85 -15.47
N VAL A 183 6.52 -30.60 -16.54
CA VAL A 183 7.99 -30.71 -16.55
C VAL A 183 8.62 -29.70 -15.59
N ALA A 184 8.26 -28.42 -15.63
CA ALA A 184 8.81 -27.41 -14.73
C ALA A 184 8.49 -27.65 -13.24
N TYR A 185 7.37 -28.32 -12.94
CA TYR A 185 7.09 -28.80 -11.59
C TYR A 185 8.01 -29.98 -11.18
N HIS A 186 8.15 -31.00 -12.03
CA HIS A 186 8.93 -32.20 -11.69
C HIS A 186 10.46 -32.00 -11.76
N THR A 187 10.97 -31.17 -12.68
CA THR A 187 12.42 -30.94 -12.86
C THR A 187 13.03 -30.12 -11.70
N ASN A 188 12.24 -29.30 -11.02
CA ASN A 188 12.71 -28.42 -9.94
C ASN A 188 12.71 -29.08 -8.55
N GLN A 189 12.43 -30.39 -8.42
CA GLN A 189 12.52 -31.10 -7.14
C GLN A 189 13.98 -31.33 -6.71
N SER A 190 14.58 -30.33 -6.04
CA SER A 190 15.77 -30.54 -5.21
C SER A 190 15.36 -31.08 -3.83
N PRO A 191 16.00 -32.14 -3.29
CA PRO A 191 15.60 -32.78 -2.05
C PRO A 191 16.03 -31.95 -0.82
N LEU A 192 15.21 -30.99 -0.42
CA LEU A 192 15.31 -30.35 0.89
C LEU A 192 14.70 -31.23 1.99
N LEU A 193 15.23 -31.09 3.21
CA LEU A 193 15.03 -32.03 4.31
C LEU A 193 13.55 -32.15 4.73
N ALA A 194 12.98 -33.35 4.55
CA ALA A 194 11.72 -33.72 5.16
C ALA A 194 11.86 -33.71 6.68
N THR A 195 11.29 -32.67 7.32
CA THR A 195 11.13 -32.63 8.77
C THR A 195 9.98 -33.55 9.19
N SER A 196 10.06 -34.08 10.41
CA SER A 196 9.12 -35.09 10.91
C SER A 196 7.69 -34.53 10.99
N ALA A 197 6.75 -35.21 10.34
CA ALA A 197 5.34 -34.81 10.36
C ALA A 197 4.73 -34.97 11.76
N GLU A 198 4.52 -33.85 12.45
CA GLU A 198 3.51 -33.77 13.51
C GLU A 198 2.12 -33.96 12.88
N THR A 199 1.20 -34.60 13.62
CA THR A 199 -0.12 -34.95 13.09
C THR A 199 -1.01 -33.70 13.00
N THR A 200 -0.94 -33.00 11.88
CA THR A 200 -1.79 -31.87 11.56
C THR A 200 -3.26 -32.30 11.46
N ALA A 201 -4.17 -31.43 11.92
CA ALA A 201 -5.60 -31.67 11.78
C ALA A 201 -5.99 -31.64 10.29
N ALA A 202 -6.52 -32.74 9.78
CA ALA A 202 -6.90 -32.86 8.38
C ALA A 202 -8.03 -31.87 8.03
N GLY A 203 -7.89 -31.20 6.88
CA GLY A 203 -8.92 -30.31 6.35
C GLY A 203 -10.14 -31.08 5.88
N THR A 204 -11.32 -30.47 5.99
CA THR A 204 -12.57 -31.00 5.43
C THR A 204 -12.78 -30.39 4.04
N ILE A 205 -12.87 -31.23 3.00
CA ILE A 205 -13.12 -30.74 1.63
C ILE A 205 -14.57 -30.21 1.54
N ILE A 206 -14.71 -28.88 1.44
CA ILE A 206 -16.01 -28.19 1.29
C ILE A 206 -16.35 -27.91 -0.18
N TYR A 207 -15.33 -27.82 -1.05
CA TYR A 207 -15.53 -27.60 -2.47
C TYR A 207 -14.52 -28.43 -3.27
N SER A 208 -14.99 -29.17 -4.28
CA SER A 208 -14.13 -29.88 -5.23
C SER A 208 -14.82 -30.00 -6.59
N LYS A 209 -14.23 -29.43 -7.65
CA LYS A 209 -14.72 -29.51 -9.04
C LYS A 209 -13.55 -29.60 -10.04
N PRO A 210 -13.62 -30.44 -11.10
CA PRO A 210 -12.61 -30.46 -12.16
C PRO A 210 -12.55 -29.13 -12.92
N LEU A 211 -11.36 -28.61 -13.25
CA LEU A 211 -11.18 -27.32 -13.94
C LEU A 211 -11.82 -27.28 -15.34
N GLN A 212 -12.02 -28.44 -15.97
CA GLN A 212 -12.75 -28.58 -17.24
C GLN A 212 -14.25 -28.26 -17.09
N SER A 213 -14.84 -28.37 -15.89
CA SER A 213 -16.22 -27.91 -15.63
C SER A 213 -16.36 -26.39 -15.57
N LEU A 214 -15.25 -25.68 -15.32
CA LEU A 214 -15.18 -24.21 -15.31
C LEU A 214 -14.93 -23.62 -16.71
N ARG A 215 -15.02 -24.42 -17.77
CA ARG A 215 -14.59 -24.08 -19.14
C ARG A 215 -15.77 -23.75 -20.06
N LEU A 216 -16.41 -22.61 -19.81
CA LEU A 216 -17.44 -22.03 -20.69
C LEU A 216 -16.94 -20.75 -21.39
N GLN A 217 -17.76 -20.23 -22.33
CA GLN A 217 -17.51 -18.95 -23.03
C GLN A 217 -17.79 -17.73 -22.15
N HIS A 218 -18.53 -17.90 -21.05
CA HIS A 218 -18.80 -16.89 -20.04
C HIS A 218 -18.23 -17.39 -18.69
N PRO A 219 -17.83 -16.49 -17.76
CA PRO A 219 -17.30 -16.91 -16.48
C PRO A 219 -18.29 -17.79 -15.71
N VAL A 220 -17.86 -18.98 -15.30
CA VAL A 220 -18.67 -19.84 -14.41
C VAL A 220 -18.69 -19.22 -13.03
N VAL A 221 -19.88 -19.00 -12.45
CA VAL A 221 -20.01 -18.59 -11.05
C VAL A 221 -19.86 -19.84 -10.18
N ILE A 222 -18.93 -19.80 -9.22
CA ILE A 222 -18.75 -20.85 -8.21
C ILE A 222 -19.29 -20.40 -6.85
N THR A 223 -19.73 -21.36 -6.05
CA THR A 223 -20.42 -21.14 -4.77
C THR A 223 -19.74 -21.88 -3.59
N PRO A 224 -18.48 -21.56 -3.22
CA PRO A 224 -17.77 -22.25 -2.13
C PRO A 224 -18.51 -22.17 -0.78
N ASP A 225 -19.18 -21.05 -0.54
CA ASP A 225 -20.00 -20.75 0.64
C ASP A 225 -21.09 -21.79 0.93
N ALA A 226 -21.59 -22.51 -0.09
CA ALA A 226 -22.80 -23.35 0.03
C ALA A 226 -22.64 -24.54 0.98
N GLU A 227 -21.42 -25.04 1.17
CA GLU A 227 -21.08 -26.17 2.03
C GLU A 227 -20.08 -25.75 3.15
N ALA A 228 -19.87 -24.44 3.35
CA ALA A 228 -18.85 -23.89 4.25
C ALA A 228 -19.45 -23.51 5.62
N THR A 229 -18.71 -23.78 6.70
CA THR A 229 -19.11 -23.39 8.06
C THR A 229 -18.61 -21.98 8.35
N THR A 230 -19.44 -21.07 8.88
CA THR A 230 -19.00 -19.74 9.31
C THR A 230 -17.91 -19.82 10.38
N GLN A 231 -17.06 -18.78 10.45
CA GLN A 231 -15.97 -18.66 11.43
C GLN A 231 -14.88 -19.75 11.31
N ARG A 232 -14.49 -20.12 10.08
CA ARG A 232 -13.46 -21.12 9.79
C ARG A 232 -12.33 -20.61 8.90
N TYR A 233 -11.19 -21.29 8.95
CA TYR A 233 -10.08 -21.05 8.04
C TYR A 233 -10.22 -21.96 6.81
N ARG A 234 -9.95 -21.46 5.61
CA ARG A 234 -10.09 -22.21 4.35
C ARG A 234 -8.88 -22.02 3.47
N LEU A 235 -8.47 -23.06 2.75
CA LEU A 235 -7.29 -23.05 1.88
C LEU A 235 -7.56 -23.78 0.55
N LEU A 236 -7.04 -23.22 -0.54
CA LEU A 236 -6.96 -23.84 -1.86
C LEU A 236 -5.83 -24.88 -1.88
N ASN A 237 -6.13 -26.11 -2.32
CA ASN A 237 -5.15 -27.17 -2.49
C ASN A 237 -4.44 -27.05 -3.86
N CYS A 238 -3.20 -26.52 -3.86
CA CYS A 238 -2.43 -26.25 -5.08
C CYS A 238 -2.06 -27.53 -5.85
N LYS A 239 -1.83 -28.63 -5.12
CA LYS A 239 -1.46 -29.92 -5.70
C LYS A 239 -2.59 -30.50 -6.55
N SER A 240 -3.80 -30.50 -5.99
CA SER A 240 -5.03 -30.90 -6.71
C SER A 240 -5.27 -30.04 -7.95
N PHE A 241 -4.97 -28.73 -7.86
CA PHE A 241 -5.10 -27.80 -8.98
C PHE A 241 -4.10 -28.06 -10.12
N VAL A 242 -2.84 -28.39 -9.79
CA VAL A 242 -1.74 -28.54 -10.76
C VAL A 242 -1.61 -29.96 -11.31
N GLU A 243 -1.67 -30.98 -10.44
CA GLU A 243 -1.43 -32.38 -10.83
C GLU A 243 -2.68 -33.05 -11.41
N HIS A 244 -3.84 -32.80 -10.79
CA HIS A 244 -5.11 -33.50 -11.04
C HIS A 244 -6.14 -32.66 -11.83
N ASP A 245 -5.86 -31.38 -12.08
CA ASP A 245 -6.79 -30.41 -12.69
C ASP A 245 -8.14 -30.32 -11.93
N ILE A 246 -8.08 -30.20 -10.59
CA ILE A 246 -9.23 -30.04 -9.70
C ILE A 246 -9.10 -28.75 -8.86
N LEU A 247 -10.12 -27.90 -8.89
CA LEU A 247 -10.27 -26.80 -7.93
C LEU A 247 -10.84 -27.37 -6.63
N GLN A 248 -9.99 -27.50 -5.60
CA GLN A 248 -10.34 -28.03 -4.29
C GLN A 248 -10.07 -26.99 -3.18
N ILE A 249 -11.06 -26.79 -2.30
CA ILE A 249 -10.97 -25.93 -1.12
C ILE A 249 -11.27 -26.77 0.12
N GLU A 250 -10.40 -26.66 1.11
CA GLU A 250 -10.46 -27.38 2.39
C GLU A 250 -10.65 -26.41 3.55
N GLU A 251 -11.53 -26.78 4.49
CA GLU A 251 -11.90 -26.01 5.67
C GLU A 251 -11.30 -26.62 6.95
N PHE A 252 -10.82 -25.76 7.85
CA PHE A 252 -10.10 -26.10 9.06
C PHE A 252 -10.80 -25.49 10.28
N ALA A 253 -11.00 -26.31 11.31
CA ALA A 253 -11.69 -25.93 12.53
C ALA A 253 -10.91 -24.88 13.33
N GLU A 254 -9.61 -25.08 13.46
CA GLU A 254 -8.63 -24.24 14.16
C GLU A 254 -7.68 -23.56 13.17
N PHE A 255 -6.83 -22.64 13.67
CA PHE A 255 -5.83 -21.99 12.82
C PHE A 255 -4.89 -23.05 12.19
N PRO A 256 -4.72 -23.07 10.84
CA PRO A 256 -3.96 -24.13 10.18
C PRO A 256 -2.47 -24.06 10.55
N SER A 257 -1.95 -25.15 11.11
CA SER A 257 -0.50 -25.38 11.30
C SER A 257 0.20 -25.90 10.04
N ILE A 258 -0.55 -26.16 8.96
CA ILE A 258 -0.04 -26.53 7.65
C ILE A 258 0.49 -25.27 6.93
N PRO A 259 1.70 -25.30 6.32
CA PRO A 259 2.21 -24.18 5.52
C PRO A 259 1.29 -23.80 4.35
N TYR A 260 1.06 -22.50 4.17
CA TYR A 260 0.34 -21.93 3.03
C TYR A 260 0.98 -20.63 2.53
N SER A 261 0.82 -20.34 1.24
CA SER A 261 1.05 -19.00 0.67
C SER A 261 -0.22 -18.15 0.82
N ALA A 262 -0.11 -16.85 1.10
CA ALA A 262 -1.24 -15.92 0.98
C ALA A 262 -1.16 -15.14 -0.35
N ILE A 263 -2.28 -14.78 -0.99
CA ILE A 263 -2.26 -13.97 -2.22
C ILE A 263 -2.57 -12.51 -1.91
N SER A 264 -1.83 -11.58 -2.53
CA SER A 264 -2.13 -10.14 -2.49
C SER A 264 -2.40 -9.63 -3.90
N TYR A 265 -3.50 -8.93 -4.12
CA TYR A 265 -3.92 -8.54 -5.48
C TYR A 265 -5.03 -7.48 -5.46
N VAL A 266 -5.38 -6.98 -6.64
CA VAL A 266 -6.52 -6.08 -6.84
C VAL A 266 -7.73 -6.80 -7.40
N TRP A 267 -8.90 -6.51 -6.82
CA TRP A 267 -10.20 -7.03 -7.29
C TRP A 267 -10.56 -6.54 -8.70
N ARG A 268 -10.07 -5.37 -9.11
CA ARG A 268 -10.12 -4.88 -10.50
C ARG A 268 -8.71 -4.52 -10.96
N GLY A 269 -8.24 -5.24 -11.97
CA GLY A 269 -6.86 -5.28 -12.42
C GLY A 269 -6.59 -4.52 -13.72
N ASN A 270 -5.47 -4.84 -14.36
CA ASN A 270 -5.17 -4.31 -15.69
C ASN A 270 -6.02 -5.04 -16.74
N ALA A 271 -6.71 -4.27 -17.57
CA ALA A 271 -7.68 -4.80 -18.54
C ALA A 271 -7.12 -5.96 -19.40
N THR A 272 -8.01 -6.91 -19.68
CA THR A 272 -7.77 -8.12 -20.47
C THR A 272 -8.74 -8.14 -21.65
N LYS A 273 -8.22 -8.29 -22.88
CA LYS A 273 -9.07 -8.28 -24.08
C LYS A 273 -9.61 -9.66 -24.46
N ASP A 274 -8.91 -10.72 -24.06
CA ASP A 274 -9.15 -12.10 -24.53
C ASP A 274 -9.21 -13.10 -23.34
N GLN A 275 -10.11 -12.86 -22.37
CA GLN A 275 -10.32 -13.81 -21.26
C GLN A 275 -11.08 -15.05 -21.72
N VAL A 276 -10.33 -16.11 -22.02
CA VAL A 276 -10.86 -17.48 -22.20
C VAL A 276 -10.56 -18.29 -20.95
N TRP A 277 -11.52 -19.11 -20.49
CA TRP A 277 -11.39 -20.02 -19.34
C TRP A 277 -11.16 -19.29 -18.00
N THR A 278 -12.16 -18.52 -17.58
CA THR A 278 -12.20 -17.81 -16.30
C THR A 278 -13.45 -18.18 -15.49
N PHE A 279 -13.44 -17.86 -14.20
CA PHE A 279 -14.57 -18.08 -13.29
C PHE A 279 -14.75 -16.90 -12.34
N ALA A 280 -15.92 -16.76 -11.75
CA ALA A 280 -16.24 -15.75 -10.74
C ALA A 280 -16.76 -16.44 -9.46
N VAL A 281 -16.79 -15.72 -8.34
CA VAL A 281 -17.29 -16.26 -7.06
C VAL A 281 -18.54 -15.49 -6.64
N GLU A 282 -19.58 -16.22 -6.27
CA GLU A 282 -20.81 -15.62 -5.73
C GLU A 282 -20.50 -14.70 -4.54
N GLY A 283 -21.24 -13.61 -4.38
CA GLY A 283 -20.97 -12.59 -3.36
C GLY A 283 -19.71 -11.71 -3.59
N ALA A 284 -18.89 -12.00 -4.60
CA ALA A 284 -17.74 -11.20 -5.03
C ALA A 284 -17.70 -11.03 -6.57
N MET A 285 -18.87 -10.73 -7.14
CA MET A 285 -19.13 -10.53 -8.58
C MET A 285 -18.77 -9.11 -9.07
N ASP A 286 -18.48 -8.18 -8.16
CA ASP A 286 -18.01 -6.82 -8.42
C ASP A 286 -16.51 -6.76 -8.77
N ALA A 287 -15.81 -7.91 -8.72
CA ALA A 287 -14.40 -8.09 -9.01
C ALA A 287 -14.19 -8.94 -10.28
N ASP A 288 -13.10 -8.68 -11.01
CA ASP A 288 -12.80 -9.30 -12.30
C ASP A 288 -12.79 -10.84 -12.24
N PRO A 289 -13.13 -11.55 -13.33
CA PRO A 289 -13.04 -13.01 -13.36
C PRO A 289 -11.62 -13.52 -13.11
N ILE A 290 -11.52 -14.59 -12.34
CA ILE A 290 -10.27 -15.27 -11.99
C ILE A 290 -9.83 -16.13 -13.18
N SER A 291 -8.63 -15.89 -13.69
CA SER A 291 -8.05 -16.70 -14.76
C SER A 291 -7.51 -18.03 -14.23
N ILE A 292 -7.97 -19.14 -14.83
CA ILE A 292 -7.50 -20.49 -14.52
C ILE A 292 -5.98 -20.62 -14.74
N GLU A 293 -5.42 -19.91 -15.72
CA GLU A 293 -3.97 -19.93 -15.96
C GLU A 293 -3.19 -19.06 -14.97
N VAL A 294 -3.71 -17.91 -14.55
CA VAL A 294 -3.06 -17.10 -13.49
C VAL A 294 -3.07 -17.88 -12.17
N LEU A 295 -4.21 -18.49 -11.82
CA LEU A 295 -4.30 -19.33 -10.63
C LEU A 295 -3.41 -20.58 -10.73
N ARG A 296 -3.21 -21.16 -11.93
CA ARG A 296 -2.22 -22.23 -12.13
C ARG A 296 -0.79 -21.76 -11.87
N ARG A 297 -0.40 -20.60 -12.40
CA ARG A 297 0.93 -20.00 -12.18
C ARG A 297 1.15 -19.77 -10.67
N VAL A 298 0.18 -19.19 -9.98
CA VAL A 298 0.16 -19.03 -8.51
C VAL A 298 0.36 -20.36 -7.77
N CYS A 299 -0.38 -21.41 -8.15
CA CYS A 299 -0.24 -22.73 -7.52
C CYS A 299 1.16 -23.34 -7.75
N ILE A 300 1.71 -23.21 -8.96
CA ILE A 300 3.08 -23.65 -9.28
C ILE A 300 4.11 -22.85 -8.48
N THR A 301 3.96 -21.52 -8.37
CA THR A 301 4.82 -20.67 -7.54
C THR A 301 4.76 -21.06 -6.06
N SER A 302 3.56 -21.31 -5.51
CA SER A 302 3.42 -21.79 -4.12
C SER A 302 4.15 -23.10 -3.90
N LEU A 303 3.95 -24.08 -4.79
CA LEU A 303 4.58 -25.40 -4.71
C LEU A 303 6.12 -25.32 -4.86
N GLN A 304 6.65 -24.48 -5.75
CA GLN A 304 8.09 -24.26 -5.90
C GLN A 304 8.72 -23.52 -4.69
N LEU A 305 7.94 -22.72 -3.97
CA LEU A 305 8.35 -22.06 -2.72
C LEU A 305 8.08 -22.93 -1.47
N GLY A 306 7.46 -24.12 -1.62
CA GLY A 306 7.25 -25.11 -0.56
C GLY A 306 5.77 -25.44 -0.25
N PRO A 307 4.90 -24.46 0.06
CA PRO A 307 3.53 -24.73 0.49
C PRO A 307 2.63 -25.36 -0.57
N GLU A 308 1.99 -26.48 -0.23
CA GLU A 308 0.95 -27.13 -1.04
C GLU A 308 -0.41 -26.40 -1.00
N TYR A 309 -0.55 -25.36 -0.17
CA TYR A 309 -1.80 -24.62 0.04
C TYR A 309 -1.68 -23.12 -0.24
N VAL A 310 -2.80 -22.51 -0.65
CA VAL A 310 -2.95 -21.07 -0.90
C VAL A 310 -4.17 -20.51 -0.16
N TRP A 311 -4.02 -19.35 0.49
CA TRP A 311 -5.13 -18.53 0.99
C TRP A 311 -5.42 -17.37 0.02
N LEU A 312 -6.68 -17.22 -0.36
CA LEU A 312 -7.16 -16.18 -1.28
C LEU A 312 -8.52 -15.66 -0.80
N ASP A 313 -8.62 -14.38 -0.43
CA ASP A 313 -9.82 -13.77 0.19
C ASP A 313 -11.16 -14.15 -0.50
N ARG A 314 -11.26 -14.01 -1.83
CA ARG A 314 -12.47 -14.30 -2.64
C ARG A 314 -12.92 -15.76 -2.63
N MET A 315 -12.08 -16.69 -2.19
CA MET A 315 -12.39 -18.13 -2.12
C MET A 315 -12.30 -18.71 -0.71
N CYS A 316 -11.58 -18.03 0.21
CA CYS A 316 -11.31 -18.52 1.56
C CYS A 316 -12.12 -17.80 2.64
N ILE A 317 -12.66 -16.61 2.35
CA ILE A 317 -13.69 -15.92 3.16
C ILE A 317 -15.05 -16.18 2.52
N MET A 318 -16.07 -16.53 3.30
CA MET A 318 -17.44 -16.66 2.77
C MET A 318 -17.92 -15.31 2.27
N GLN A 319 -18.17 -15.20 0.98
CA GLN A 319 -18.50 -13.93 0.34
C GLN A 319 -19.96 -13.49 0.57
N THR A 320 -20.83 -14.42 0.96
CA THR A 320 -22.24 -14.18 1.30
C THR A 320 -22.47 -13.90 2.78
N SER A 321 -21.55 -14.28 3.68
CA SER A 321 -21.73 -14.14 5.13
C SER A 321 -21.11 -12.86 5.71
N LYS A 322 -21.94 -11.99 6.32
CA LYS A 322 -21.46 -10.83 7.11
C LYS A 322 -20.64 -11.28 8.34
N GLU A 323 -21.05 -12.39 8.95
CA GLU A 323 -20.42 -12.92 10.16
C GLU A 323 -19.01 -13.43 9.88
N ASP A 324 -18.84 -14.26 8.84
CA ASP A 324 -17.51 -14.75 8.42
C ASP A 324 -16.63 -13.55 8.05
N LYS A 325 -17.11 -12.60 7.24
CA LYS A 325 -16.35 -11.38 6.90
C LYS A 325 -15.87 -10.61 8.13
N THR A 326 -16.74 -10.38 9.12
CA THR A 326 -16.37 -9.70 10.37
C THR A 326 -15.33 -10.49 11.17
N TRP A 327 -15.48 -11.81 11.23
CA TRP A 327 -14.57 -12.71 11.94
C TRP A 327 -13.18 -12.82 11.27
N GLN A 328 -13.15 -12.83 9.93
CA GLN A 328 -11.93 -12.89 9.11
C GLN A 328 -11.18 -11.55 9.15
N ILE A 329 -11.87 -10.39 9.10
CA ILE A 329 -11.24 -9.06 9.20
C ILE A 329 -10.39 -8.95 10.47
N LYS A 330 -10.91 -9.37 11.64
CA LYS A 330 -10.17 -9.42 12.91
C LYS A 330 -8.93 -10.32 12.86
N ARG A 331 -8.89 -11.28 11.94
CA ARG A 331 -7.84 -12.31 11.80
C ARG A 331 -6.92 -12.09 10.60
N MET A 332 -7.21 -11.14 9.71
CA MET A 332 -6.52 -11.09 8.43
C MET A 332 -5.03 -10.72 8.57
N ASN A 333 -4.67 -9.87 9.54
CA ASN A 333 -3.27 -9.65 9.91
C ASN A 333 -2.58 -10.97 10.34
N LEU A 334 -3.22 -11.78 11.19
CA LEU A 334 -2.69 -13.08 11.62
C LEU A 334 -2.55 -14.06 10.43
N ILE A 335 -3.51 -14.08 9.52
CA ILE A 335 -3.47 -14.93 8.31
C ILE A 335 -2.28 -14.54 7.41
N TYR A 336 -2.05 -13.26 7.14
CA TYR A 336 -0.87 -12.84 6.37
C TYR A 336 0.44 -12.97 7.17
N ARG A 337 0.43 -12.79 8.49
CA ARG A 337 1.63 -12.91 9.35
C ARG A 337 2.11 -14.34 9.56
N SER A 338 1.20 -15.32 9.50
CA SER A 338 1.51 -16.75 9.65
C SER A 338 1.74 -17.49 8.32
N CYS A 339 1.45 -16.87 7.17
CA CYS A 339 1.74 -17.50 5.87
C CYS A 339 3.26 -17.62 5.65
N SER A 340 3.70 -18.64 4.90
CA SER A 340 5.12 -18.86 4.60
C SER A 340 5.68 -17.74 3.71
N GLN A 341 4.86 -17.30 2.75
CA GLN A 341 5.07 -16.10 1.95
C GLN A 341 3.75 -15.54 1.44
N CYS A 342 3.72 -14.24 1.18
CA CYS A 342 2.69 -13.63 0.35
C CYS A 342 3.14 -13.54 -1.11
N ILE A 343 2.26 -13.91 -2.05
CA ILE A 343 2.48 -13.80 -3.49
C ILE A 343 1.61 -12.64 -4.02
N VAL A 344 2.27 -11.56 -4.41
CA VAL A 344 1.67 -10.35 -4.98
C VAL A 344 1.42 -10.54 -6.47
N LEU A 345 0.20 -10.24 -6.90
CA LEU A 345 -0.27 -10.14 -8.29
C LEU A 345 -0.68 -8.69 -8.58
N PRO A 346 0.25 -7.83 -9.06
CA PRO A 346 -0.02 -6.39 -9.17
C PRO A 346 -1.21 -6.06 -10.08
N ALA A 347 -1.41 -6.84 -11.14
CA ALA A 347 -2.50 -6.67 -12.10
C ALA A 347 -3.78 -7.48 -11.79
N GLY A 348 -3.92 -8.02 -10.57
CA GLY A 348 -5.07 -8.85 -10.20
C GLY A 348 -4.99 -10.28 -10.71
N LEU A 349 -6.12 -11.00 -10.66
CA LEU A 349 -6.22 -12.41 -11.07
C LEU A 349 -6.54 -12.61 -12.56
N GLY A 350 -6.72 -11.52 -13.33
CA GLY A 350 -7.10 -11.59 -14.74
C GLY A 350 -5.93 -11.94 -15.68
N ARG A 351 -4.75 -11.35 -15.45
CA ARG A 351 -3.50 -11.65 -16.17
C ARG A 351 -2.27 -11.26 -15.35
N LEU A 352 -1.10 -11.76 -15.74
CA LEU A 352 0.17 -11.17 -15.33
C LEU A 352 0.53 -9.94 -16.20
N VAL A 353 1.42 -9.11 -15.66
CA VAL A 353 1.98 -7.90 -16.27
C VAL A 353 3.51 -7.96 -16.26
N HIS A 354 4.16 -7.22 -17.15
CA HIS A 354 5.59 -6.94 -17.08
C HIS A 354 5.92 -5.84 -16.06
N LEU A 355 7.19 -5.77 -15.63
CA LEU A 355 7.67 -4.72 -14.72
C LEU A 355 7.47 -3.28 -15.27
N HIS A 356 7.37 -3.14 -16.59
CA HIS A 356 7.12 -1.87 -17.28
C HIS A 356 5.62 -1.55 -17.50
N GLU A 357 4.68 -2.32 -16.95
CA GLU A 357 3.23 -2.05 -17.01
C GLU A 357 2.74 -1.61 -15.62
N GLN A 358 2.30 -0.35 -15.49
CA GLN A 358 1.81 0.17 -14.21
C GLN A 358 0.46 -0.44 -13.81
N THR A 359 0.28 -0.70 -12.52
CA THR A 359 -0.92 -1.33 -11.95
C THR A 359 -1.55 -0.48 -10.83
N SER A 360 -2.77 -0.84 -10.43
CA SER A 360 -3.52 -0.20 -9.35
C SER A 360 -3.15 -0.70 -7.94
N TRP A 361 -2.29 -1.72 -7.82
CA TRP A 361 -2.09 -2.45 -6.56
C TRP A 361 -1.63 -1.60 -5.39
N ILE A 362 -0.74 -0.63 -5.61
CA ILE A 362 -0.23 0.23 -4.52
C ILE A 362 -1.28 1.19 -3.96
N HIS A 363 -2.40 1.40 -4.66
CA HIS A 363 -3.47 2.30 -4.25
C HIS A 363 -4.60 1.61 -3.46
N ARG A 364 -4.64 0.27 -3.37
CA ARG A 364 -5.64 -0.43 -2.55
C ARG A 364 -5.24 -0.40 -1.07
N ALA A 365 -6.18 -0.18 -0.16
CA ALA A 365 -5.90 -0.05 1.28
C ALA A 365 -5.35 -1.34 1.89
N TRP A 366 -6.10 -2.45 1.72
CA TRP A 366 -5.75 -3.76 2.26
C TRP A 366 -4.36 -4.27 1.82
N THR A 367 -3.92 -3.98 0.59
CA THR A 367 -2.63 -4.46 0.06
C THR A 367 -1.41 -3.92 0.81
N LEU A 368 -1.55 -2.93 1.71
CA LEU A 368 -0.50 -2.52 2.63
C LEU A 368 -0.29 -3.54 3.76
N GLN A 369 -1.37 -4.05 4.35
CA GLN A 369 -1.30 -5.13 5.35
C GLN A 369 -0.78 -6.43 4.71
N GLU A 370 -1.27 -6.73 3.51
CA GLU A 370 -0.88 -7.91 2.74
C GLU A 370 0.61 -7.90 2.36
N ALA A 371 1.22 -6.71 2.26
CA ALA A 371 2.63 -6.53 1.97
C ALA A 371 3.55 -6.64 3.19
N LEU A 372 3.13 -6.08 4.34
CA LEU A 372 3.96 -5.83 5.52
C LEU A 372 3.70 -6.76 6.72
N SER A 373 2.59 -7.50 6.74
CA SER A 373 2.35 -8.52 7.77
C SER A 373 3.15 -9.82 7.56
N PRO A 374 3.32 -10.34 6.32
CA PRO A 374 4.13 -11.53 6.07
C PRO A 374 5.61 -11.32 6.35
N ARG A 375 6.33 -12.41 6.65
CA ARG A 375 7.80 -12.38 6.76
C ARG A 375 8.50 -12.34 5.39
N ASN A 376 7.87 -12.92 4.37
CA ASN A 376 8.36 -12.98 3.01
C ASN A 376 7.24 -12.51 2.07
N THR A 377 7.51 -11.53 1.22
CA THR A 377 6.54 -11.07 0.21
C THR A 377 7.21 -11.04 -1.16
N MET A 378 6.66 -11.79 -2.10
CA MET A 378 7.19 -12.02 -3.45
C MET A 378 6.23 -11.44 -4.49
N VAL A 379 6.74 -10.85 -5.57
CA VAL A 379 5.92 -10.36 -6.70
C VAL A 379 6.01 -11.36 -7.85
N LEU A 380 4.88 -11.87 -8.34
CA LEU A 380 4.82 -12.73 -9.53
C LEU A 380 4.45 -11.89 -10.76
N PHE A 381 5.32 -11.90 -11.78
CA PHE A 381 5.20 -11.06 -12.97
C PHE A 381 5.57 -11.80 -14.27
N SER A 382 5.10 -11.28 -15.40
CA SER A 382 5.36 -11.78 -16.75
C SER A 382 6.83 -11.57 -17.13
N TRP A 383 7.52 -12.64 -17.52
CA TRP A 383 8.95 -12.65 -17.80
C TRP A 383 9.23 -13.38 -19.11
N LYS A 384 10.08 -12.79 -19.96
CA LYS A 384 10.39 -13.29 -21.32
C LYS A 384 11.89 -13.30 -21.61
N LEU A 385 12.73 -13.09 -20.59
CA LEU A 385 14.18 -12.99 -20.73
C LEU A 385 14.92 -14.32 -20.53
N ASP A 386 14.17 -15.41 -20.26
CA ASP A 386 14.62 -16.82 -20.18
C ASP A 386 15.90 -16.98 -19.36
N SER A 387 15.89 -16.37 -18.19
CA SER A 387 17.00 -16.39 -17.23
C SER A 387 16.53 -15.95 -15.84
N SER A 388 16.87 -16.74 -14.82
CA SER A 388 17.02 -16.24 -13.45
C SER A 388 18.35 -15.48 -13.31
N GLY A 389 18.47 -14.59 -12.33
CA GLY A 389 19.71 -13.84 -12.12
C GLY A 389 19.72 -12.93 -10.88
N GLN A 390 20.91 -12.41 -10.58
CA GLN A 390 21.10 -11.29 -9.65
C GLN A 390 20.62 -9.99 -10.32
N CYS A 391 20.09 -9.07 -9.56
CA CYS A 391 19.66 -7.74 -10.03
C CYS A 391 19.94 -6.66 -8.98
N MET A 392 19.95 -5.40 -9.41
CA MET A 392 20.20 -4.24 -8.57
C MET A 392 19.14 -3.15 -8.77
N SER A 393 18.99 -2.27 -7.79
CA SER A 393 18.05 -1.13 -7.80
C SER A 393 18.60 0.01 -6.93
N GLY A 394 19.38 0.90 -7.55
CA GLY A 394 20.33 1.72 -6.80
C GLY A 394 21.46 0.84 -6.28
N ASP A 395 21.91 1.09 -5.05
CA ASP A 395 22.92 0.26 -4.38
C ASP A 395 22.35 -1.08 -3.86
N GLU A 396 21.02 -1.21 -3.79
CA GLU A 396 20.34 -2.41 -3.28
C GLU A 396 20.44 -3.59 -4.25
N SER A 397 20.69 -4.79 -3.71
CA SER A 397 20.83 -6.03 -4.47
C SER A 397 19.68 -6.99 -4.21
N GLY A 398 19.31 -7.80 -5.22
CA GLY A 398 18.25 -8.80 -5.12
C GLY A 398 18.33 -9.84 -6.23
N THR A 399 17.27 -10.64 -6.38
CA THR A 399 17.22 -11.70 -7.38
C THR A 399 15.89 -11.72 -8.15
N VAL A 400 15.96 -12.17 -9.40
CA VAL A 400 14.81 -12.64 -10.17
C VAL A 400 14.94 -14.15 -10.34
N HIS A 401 13.94 -14.90 -9.88
CA HIS A 401 13.84 -16.35 -10.00
C HIS A 401 12.72 -16.71 -10.97
N GLU A 402 13.07 -17.43 -12.03
CA GLU A 402 12.12 -17.85 -13.06
C GLU A 402 11.30 -19.06 -12.57
N VAL A 403 9.99 -18.89 -12.49
CA VAL A 403 9.05 -19.95 -12.07
C VAL A 403 8.80 -20.90 -13.24
N LEU A 404 8.67 -20.33 -14.44
CA LEU A 404 8.31 -20.98 -15.67
C LEU A 404 9.09 -20.34 -16.84
N PRO A 405 10.02 -21.07 -17.50
CA PRO A 405 10.88 -20.57 -18.56
C PRO A 405 10.14 -19.81 -19.66
N GLY A 406 10.48 -18.55 -19.87
CA GLY A 406 9.85 -17.67 -20.86
C GLY A 406 8.36 -17.37 -20.59
N ASP A 407 7.85 -17.66 -19.40
CA ASP A 407 6.48 -17.32 -19.00
C ASP A 407 6.41 -16.27 -17.88
N CYS A 408 6.90 -16.61 -16.69
CA CYS A 408 6.81 -15.76 -15.50
C CYS A 408 7.91 -16.02 -14.45
N ALA A 409 8.21 -14.99 -13.68
CA ALA A 409 9.24 -14.99 -12.65
C ALA A 409 8.75 -14.32 -11.35
N VAL A 410 9.46 -14.60 -10.25
CA VAL A 410 9.29 -13.94 -8.95
C VAL A 410 10.54 -13.18 -8.52
N SER A 411 10.33 -12.13 -7.74
CA SER A 411 11.36 -11.39 -7.01
C SER A 411 10.79 -10.89 -5.68
N GLN A 412 11.62 -10.48 -4.73
CA GLN A 412 11.14 -9.93 -3.46
C GLN A 412 10.45 -8.58 -3.70
N LEU A 413 9.41 -8.28 -2.91
CA LEU A 413 8.67 -7.03 -3.03
C LEU A 413 9.55 -5.81 -2.79
N ALA A 414 10.47 -5.85 -1.81
CA ALA A 414 11.43 -4.79 -1.55
C ALA A 414 12.28 -4.46 -2.79
N THR A 415 12.80 -5.48 -3.48
CA THR A 415 13.59 -5.32 -4.73
C THR A 415 12.76 -4.63 -5.82
N ILE A 416 11.52 -5.06 -6.05
CA ILE A 416 10.66 -4.47 -7.09
C ILE A 416 10.16 -3.08 -6.71
N VAL A 417 9.96 -2.79 -5.42
CA VAL A 417 9.60 -1.46 -4.90
C VAL A 417 10.77 -0.49 -5.04
N ASN A 418 12.00 -0.89 -4.69
CA ASN A 418 13.19 -0.08 -4.92
C ASN A 418 13.46 0.14 -6.43
N ALA A 419 13.24 -0.87 -7.27
CA ALA A 419 13.28 -0.70 -8.73
C ALA A 419 12.26 0.34 -9.22
N CYS A 420 11.04 0.35 -8.67
CA CYS A 420 10.02 1.36 -9.00
C CYS A 420 10.35 2.76 -8.46
N ALA A 421 11.16 2.87 -7.39
CA ALA A 421 11.63 4.16 -6.88
C ALA A 421 12.76 4.73 -7.77
N VAL A 422 13.65 3.88 -8.28
CA VAL A 422 14.73 4.26 -9.22
C VAL A 422 14.20 4.44 -10.66
N GLY A 423 13.12 3.73 -11.02
CA GLY A 423 12.53 3.69 -12.37
C GLY A 423 13.00 2.50 -13.22
N GLU A 424 14.00 1.74 -12.78
CA GLU A 424 14.50 0.54 -13.45
C GLU A 424 15.02 -0.54 -12.49
N LEU A 425 14.98 -1.78 -12.97
CA LEU A 425 15.64 -2.95 -12.39
C LEU A 425 16.84 -3.32 -13.27
N LEU A 426 18.05 -3.32 -12.71
CA LEU A 426 19.27 -3.66 -13.45
C LEU A 426 19.60 -5.14 -13.30
N LEU A 427 19.28 -5.97 -14.30
CA LEU A 427 19.60 -7.41 -14.30
C LEU A 427 21.10 -7.61 -14.59
N VAL A 428 21.83 -8.21 -13.65
CA VAL A 428 23.27 -8.42 -13.74
C VAL A 428 23.57 -9.66 -14.57
N ARG A 429 24.41 -9.54 -15.61
CA ARG A 429 24.80 -10.65 -16.50
C ARG A 429 26.29 -10.61 -16.85
N PRO A 430 26.97 -11.74 -17.14
CA PRO A 430 28.43 -11.82 -17.28
C PRO A 430 29.09 -11.06 -18.45
N LYS A 431 28.35 -10.28 -19.23
CA LYS A 431 28.86 -9.54 -20.41
C LYS A 431 28.42 -8.08 -20.45
N TYR A 432 27.16 -7.83 -20.12
CA TYR A 432 26.55 -6.50 -20.03
C TYR A 432 25.33 -6.61 -19.11
N ASN A 433 25.12 -5.63 -18.23
CA ASN A 433 23.89 -5.59 -17.44
C ASN A 433 22.71 -5.17 -18.33
N THR A 434 21.51 -5.65 -18.02
CA THR A 434 20.29 -5.35 -18.78
C THR A 434 19.36 -4.51 -17.91
N ALA A 435 19.24 -3.22 -18.21
CA ALA A 435 18.27 -2.34 -17.57
C ALA A 435 16.84 -2.70 -18.03
N ILE A 436 15.91 -2.78 -17.09
CA ILE A 436 14.50 -3.13 -17.33
C ILE A 436 13.63 -2.06 -16.67
N PRO A 437 12.89 -1.23 -17.42
CA PRO A 437 12.03 -0.19 -16.85
C PRO A 437 11.03 -0.78 -15.84
N ALA A 438 11.00 -0.21 -14.64
CA ALA A 438 10.24 -0.69 -13.50
C ALA A 438 9.27 0.42 -13.06
N ARG A 439 7.98 0.20 -13.36
CA ARG A 439 6.87 1.09 -12.96
C ARG A 439 5.61 0.33 -12.57
N ILE A 440 5.73 -0.96 -12.23
CA ILE A 440 4.61 -1.87 -11.93
C ILE A 440 3.77 -1.39 -10.73
N PHE A 441 4.38 -0.63 -9.81
CA PHE A 441 3.73 0.06 -8.70
C PHE A 441 3.72 1.61 -8.85
N GLY A 442 3.87 2.11 -10.08
CA GLY A 442 4.22 3.51 -10.38
C GLY A 442 5.74 3.73 -10.46
N SER A 443 6.15 4.91 -10.91
CA SER A 443 7.56 5.31 -11.09
C SER A 443 7.86 6.53 -10.22
N ASP A 444 8.92 6.48 -9.40
CA ASP A 444 9.36 7.50 -8.41
C ASP A 444 8.22 8.31 -7.75
N SER A 445 7.15 7.62 -7.35
CA SER A 445 5.99 8.26 -6.72
C SER A 445 6.10 8.23 -5.19
N PRO A 446 5.51 9.19 -4.47
CA PRO A 446 5.47 9.15 -3.00
C PRO A 446 4.86 7.86 -2.43
N ASN A 447 3.90 7.24 -3.14
CA ASN A 447 3.38 5.90 -2.81
C ASN A 447 4.50 4.86 -2.69
N VAL A 448 5.39 4.82 -3.69
CA VAL A 448 6.50 3.87 -3.77
C VAL A 448 7.58 4.22 -2.75
N ARG A 449 7.94 5.50 -2.60
CA ARG A 449 8.95 5.92 -1.60
C ARG A 449 8.51 5.63 -0.16
N ALA A 450 7.25 5.88 0.20
CA ALA A 450 6.73 5.53 1.53
C ALA A 450 6.74 4.01 1.76
N LEU A 451 6.34 3.21 0.75
CA LEU A 451 6.38 1.75 0.86
C LEU A 451 7.83 1.22 0.98
N ALA A 452 8.77 1.85 0.28
CA ALA A 452 10.19 1.52 0.36
C ALA A 452 10.79 1.77 1.76
N VAL A 453 10.43 2.88 2.43
CA VAL A 453 10.83 3.12 3.84
C VAL A 453 10.36 1.97 4.75
N THR A 454 9.12 1.49 4.59
CA THR A 454 8.60 0.35 5.37
C THR A 454 9.27 -1.00 5.07
N MET A 455 10.08 -1.08 4.02
CA MET A 455 10.76 -2.30 3.54
C MET A 455 12.29 -2.18 3.52
N SER A 456 12.85 -1.09 4.05
CA SER A 456 14.31 -0.89 4.14
C SER A 456 14.87 -1.65 5.34
N ASP A 457 15.93 -2.42 5.13
CA ASP A 457 16.64 -3.18 6.18
C ASP A 457 17.12 -2.31 7.36
N VAL A 458 17.27 -0.99 7.15
CA VAL A 458 17.67 -0.04 8.20
C VAL A 458 16.48 0.79 8.71
N LEU A 459 15.66 1.37 7.82
CA LEU A 459 14.59 2.28 8.24
C LEU A 459 13.33 1.57 8.74
N SER A 460 13.17 0.27 8.49
CA SER A 460 12.07 -0.52 9.05
C SER A 460 12.31 -0.94 10.50
N GLU A 461 13.56 -0.94 11.00
CA GLU A 461 13.87 -1.17 12.41
C GLU A 461 13.47 0.04 13.29
N ASP A 462 13.69 1.27 12.79
CA ASP A 462 13.20 2.50 13.41
C ASP A 462 11.67 2.50 13.44
N ALA A 463 11.12 2.44 14.65
CA ALA A 463 9.68 2.40 14.86
C ALA A 463 8.98 3.70 14.44
N ASP A 464 9.61 4.87 14.61
CA ASP A 464 9.00 6.14 14.22
C ASP A 464 9.05 6.33 12.70
N ALA A 465 10.17 5.99 12.05
CA ALA A 465 10.29 6.02 10.59
C ALA A 465 9.29 5.05 9.90
N ARG A 466 9.29 3.77 10.31
CA ARG A 466 8.37 2.76 9.77
C ARG A 466 6.91 3.13 10.03
N ASN A 467 6.55 3.50 11.26
CA ASN A 467 5.16 3.78 11.62
C ASN A 467 4.65 5.09 10.98
N HIS A 468 5.52 6.06 10.68
CA HIS A 468 5.15 7.26 9.92
C HIS A 468 4.89 6.92 8.44
N ALA A 469 5.76 6.10 7.84
CA ALA A 469 5.61 5.65 6.46
C ALA A 469 4.34 4.78 6.25
N ILE A 470 3.92 3.98 7.25
CA ILE A 470 2.64 3.27 7.23
C ILE A 470 1.45 4.26 7.12
N TRP A 471 1.45 5.36 7.88
CA TRP A 471 0.41 6.40 7.75
C TRP A 471 0.45 7.10 6.39
N GLN A 472 1.63 7.38 5.85
CA GLN A 472 1.77 7.92 4.49
C GLN A 472 1.15 6.99 3.44
N CYS A 473 1.49 5.70 3.48
CA CYS A 473 0.90 4.70 2.60
C CYS A 473 -0.63 4.64 2.77
N ALA A 474 -1.16 4.63 4.00
CA ALA A 474 -2.60 4.60 4.26
C ALA A 474 -3.33 5.83 3.70
N LEU A 475 -2.73 7.02 3.78
CA LEU A 475 -3.28 8.27 3.26
C LEU A 475 -3.27 8.37 1.73
N MET A 476 -2.47 7.58 1.02
CA MET A 476 -2.46 7.55 -0.46
C MET A 476 -3.25 6.38 -1.06
N ARG A 477 -3.89 5.56 -0.21
CA ARG A 477 -4.66 4.37 -0.58
C ARG A 477 -6.16 4.56 -0.41
N THR A 478 -6.94 3.64 -0.99
CA THR A 478 -8.41 3.67 -1.00
C THR A 478 -9.04 2.28 -0.75
N SER A 479 -10.25 2.29 -0.20
CA SER A 479 -11.15 1.13 -0.06
C SER A 479 -12.56 1.51 -0.50
N SER A 480 -13.45 0.53 -0.66
CA SER A 480 -14.88 0.76 -0.93
C SER A 480 -15.64 1.27 0.30
N ARG A 481 -15.11 1.10 1.51
CA ARG A 481 -15.69 1.56 2.78
C ARG A 481 -14.74 2.51 3.51
N PRO A 482 -15.20 3.66 4.03
CA PRO A 482 -14.36 4.56 4.83
C PRO A 482 -13.69 3.89 6.04
N VAL A 483 -14.39 3.02 6.77
CA VAL A 483 -13.86 2.37 7.98
C VAL A 483 -12.73 1.36 7.69
N ASP A 484 -12.79 0.69 6.52
CA ASP A 484 -11.80 -0.31 6.12
C ASP A 484 -10.38 0.30 6.02
N MET A 485 -10.26 1.62 5.80
CA MET A 485 -8.98 2.34 5.79
C MET A 485 -8.22 2.24 7.13
N VAL A 486 -8.94 1.98 8.23
CA VAL A 486 -8.38 1.79 9.57
C VAL A 486 -8.12 0.31 9.83
N PHE A 487 -9.10 -0.55 9.50
CA PHE A 487 -8.94 -2.01 9.65
C PHE A 487 -7.82 -2.58 8.77
N SER A 488 -7.51 -1.95 7.64
CA SER A 488 -6.38 -2.31 6.77
C SER A 488 -5.00 -1.94 7.31
N ILE A 489 -4.90 -1.28 8.47
CA ILE A 489 -3.62 -0.93 9.10
C ILE A 489 -3.52 -1.29 10.57
N MET A 490 -4.62 -1.50 11.30
CA MET A 490 -4.59 -1.73 12.76
C MET A 490 -3.61 -2.84 13.19
N GLY A 491 -3.56 -3.95 12.45
CA GLY A 491 -2.67 -5.07 12.75
C GLY A 491 -1.18 -4.78 12.54
N LEU A 492 -0.84 -3.79 11.69
CA LEU A 492 0.54 -3.33 11.49
C LEU A 492 1.05 -2.52 12.70
N PHE A 493 0.13 -1.94 13.48
CA PHE A 493 0.41 -1.29 14.77
C PHE A 493 0.24 -2.24 15.98
N GLY A 494 -0.02 -3.54 15.75
CA GLY A 494 -0.32 -4.49 16.82
C GLY A 494 -1.69 -4.27 17.50
N VAL A 495 -2.58 -3.50 16.88
CA VAL A 495 -3.93 -3.20 17.38
C VAL A 495 -4.96 -4.11 16.72
N THR A 496 -6.02 -4.45 17.45
CA THR A 496 -7.24 -5.06 16.89
C THR A 496 -8.45 -4.34 17.45
N LEU A 497 -9.22 -3.72 16.56
CA LEU A 497 -10.53 -3.14 16.85
C LEU A 497 -11.62 -4.16 16.51
N ASP A 498 -12.82 -4.04 17.10
CA ASP A 498 -13.98 -4.85 16.69
C ASP A 498 -14.75 -4.13 15.56
N PRO A 499 -14.89 -4.72 14.34
CA PRO A 499 -15.68 -4.11 13.27
C PRO A 499 -17.18 -4.04 13.54
N ASN A 500 -17.68 -4.55 14.67
CA ASN A 500 -19.05 -4.31 15.12
C ASN A 500 -19.23 -2.98 15.87
N ASP A 501 -18.15 -2.37 16.37
CA ASP A 501 -18.22 -1.14 17.18
C ASP A 501 -18.35 0.13 16.31
N PHE A 502 -18.23 0.00 14.97
CA PHE A 502 -18.16 1.10 14.02
C PHE A 502 -19.10 0.88 12.83
N ASP A 503 -19.72 1.95 12.29
CA ASP A 503 -20.42 1.86 11.01
C ASP A 503 -19.41 1.74 9.84
N LYS A 504 -19.87 1.20 8.69
CA LYS A 504 -19.11 1.15 7.43
C LYS A 504 -18.49 2.50 7.03
N ASN A 505 -19.12 3.61 7.40
CA ASN A 505 -18.70 4.97 7.06
C ASN A 505 -17.91 5.66 8.19
N ASP A 506 -17.85 5.09 9.39
CA ASP A 506 -17.18 5.73 10.53
C ASP A 506 -15.65 5.56 10.51
N ARG A 507 -15.02 6.31 9.60
CA ARG A 507 -13.56 6.41 9.54
C ARG A 507 -13.00 7.23 10.71
N LEU A 508 -13.73 8.20 11.25
CA LEU A 508 -13.21 9.12 12.26
C LEU A 508 -13.14 8.45 13.63
N GLY A 509 -14.23 7.85 14.11
CA GLY A 509 -14.28 7.11 15.36
C GLY A 509 -13.33 5.91 15.36
N ALA A 510 -13.26 5.16 14.25
CA ALA A 510 -12.26 4.10 14.09
C ALA A 510 -10.81 4.63 14.13
N THR A 511 -10.54 5.80 13.54
CA THR A 511 -9.20 6.44 13.59
C THR A 511 -8.84 6.88 15.01
N VAL A 512 -9.77 7.45 15.77
CA VAL A 512 -9.59 7.77 17.20
C VAL A 512 -9.34 6.48 18.00
N GLY A 513 -10.13 5.43 17.77
CA GLY A 513 -9.94 4.12 18.41
C GLY A 513 -8.55 3.53 18.15
N LEU A 514 -8.08 3.54 16.90
CA LEU A 514 -6.73 3.09 16.54
C LEU A 514 -5.65 3.95 17.21
N ALA A 515 -5.74 5.28 17.13
CA ALA A 515 -4.77 6.20 17.71
C ALA A 515 -4.70 6.07 19.25
N GLN A 516 -5.84 5.94 19.92
CA GLN A 516 -5.90 5.64 21.34
C GLN A 516 -5.20 4.33 21.70
N GLN A 517 -5.42 3.25 20.93
CA GLN A 517 -4.78 1.96 21.23
C GLN A 517 -3.28 1.95 20.93
N ILE A 518 -2.82 2.69 19.91
CA ILE A 518 -1.39 2.92 19.66
C ILE A 518 -0.74 3.56 20.90
N LEU A 519 -1.33 4.64 21.44
CA LEU A 519 -0.80 5.35 22.60
C LEU A 519 -0.89 4.53 23.90
N LYS A 520 -1.95 3.73 24.06
CA LYS A 520 -2.11 2.79 25.20
C LYS A 520 -1.05 1.67 25.18
N ASN A 521 -0.56 1.28 23.99
CA ASN A 521 0.50 0.29 23.79
C ASN A 521 1.91 0.91 23.77
N GLU A 522 2.13 2.02 24.49
CA GLU A 522 3.41 2.77 24.55
C GLU A 522 3.92 3.28 23.18
N GLY A 523 3.05 3.31 22.17
CA GLY A 523 3.34 3.82 20.84
C GLY A 523 3.30 5.35 20.75
N ARG A 524 3.90 5.88 19.67
CA ARG A 524 4.01 7.32 19.39
C ARG A 524 3.00 7.79 18.33
N ALA A 525 2.72 9.08 18.35
CA ALA A 525 1.87 9.78 17.39
C ALA A 525 2.57 9.98 16.03
N SER A 526 2.99 8.88 15.40
CA SER A 526 3.67 8.87 14.09
C SER A 526 2.83 9.44 12.95
N TRP A 527 1.52 9.63 13.15
CA TRP A 527 0.62 10.31 12.20
C TRP A 527 0.82 11.84 12.13
N LEU A 528 1.42 12.46 13.15
CA LEU A 528 1.67 13.90 13.14
C LEU A 528 2.62 14.26 12.00
N GLY A 529 2.21 15.20 11.16
CA GLY A 529 2.97 15.60 9.97
C GLY A 529 3.05 14.53 8.88
N ALA A 530 2.23 13.46 8.92
CA ALA A 530 2.24 12.40 7.89
C ALA A 530 2.12 12.98 6.46
N SER A 531 1.38 14.07 6.29
CA SER A 531 1.59 15.00 5.18
C SER A 531 1.75 16.43 5.73
N PHE A 532 2.73 17.16 5.21
CA PHE A 532 2.96 18.57 5.55
C PHE A 532 2.27 19.56 4.59
N ARG A 533 1.88 19.12 3.37
CA ARG A 533 1.20 19.97 2.37
C ARG A 533 -0.30 19.76 2.30
N MET A 534 -0.84 18.70 2.88
CA MET A 534 -2.27 18.43 2.93
C MET A 534 -2.89 19.24 4.08
N GLN A 535 -4.05 19.85 3.84
CA GLN A 535 -4.73 20.63 4.86
C GLN A 535 -5.05 19.78 6.11
N PRO A 536 -4.91 20.31 7.33
CA PRO A 536 -5.31 19.59 8.55
C PRO A 536 -6.80 19.23 8.54
N SER A 537 -7.16 18.09 9.15
CA SER A 537 -8.57 17.71 9.31
C SER A 537 -9.26 18.64 10.31
N ARG A 538 -10.35 19.29 9.90
CA ARG A 538 -11.14 20.15 10.79
C ARG A 538 -11.85 19.38 11.92
N HIS A 539 -11.94 18.06 11.82
CA HIS A 539 -12.55 17.17 12.81
C HIS A 539 -11.50 16.44 13.69
N LEU A 540 -10.30 16.16 13.14
CA LEU A 540 -9.20 15.49 13.84
C LEU A 540 -7.86 16.16 13.52
N SER A 541 -7.64 17.38 14.00
CA SER A 541 -6.58 18.28 13.49
C SER A 541 -5.13 17.78 13.68
N SER A 542 -4.88 16.79 14.54
CA SER A 542 -3.58 16.09 14.56
C SER A 542 -3.28 15.26 13.30
N PHE A 543 -4.29 15.02 12.45
CA PHE A 543 -4.19 14.34 11.16
C PHE A 543 -4.42 15.33 10.01
N PRO A 544 -3.86 15.06 8.82
CA PRO A 544 -4.32 15.73 7.61
C PRO A 544 -5.77 15.33 7.26
N GLN A 545 -6.40 16.10 6.38
CA GLN A 545 -7.71 15.79 5.79
C GLN A 545 -7.71 14.37 5.21
N PHE A 546 -8.71 13.58 5.56
CA PHE A 546 -8.82 12.22 5.06
C PHE A 546 -9.28 12.21 3.59
N PRO A 547 -8.51 11.65 2.64
CA PRO A 547 -8.93 11.60 1.25
C PRO A 547 -10.21 10.77 1.06
N ARG A 548 -11.10 11.20 0.16
CA ARG A 548 -12.35 10.50 -0.16
C ARG A 548 -12.06 9.09 -0.69
N THR A 549 -12.75 8.11 -0.13
CA THR A 549 -12.60 6.69 -0.46
C THR A 549 -13.48 6.28 -1.65
N ARG A 550 -12.95 5.40 -2.50
CA ARG A 550 -13.58 4.84 -3.71
C ARG A 550 -13.17 3.37 -3.89
N VAL A 551 -14.03 2.58 -4.54
CA VAL A 551 -13.84 1.13 -4.79
C VAL A 551 -12.50 0.81 -5.47
N ALA A 552 -12.06 1.67 -6.38
CA ALA A 552 -10.79 1.55 -7.11
C ALA A 552 -10.25 2.94 -7.50
N GLY A 553 -8.99 2.96 -7.97
CA GLY A 553 -8.30 4.18 -8.41
C GLY A 553 -7.39 4.79 -7.34
N LYS A 554 -6.99 6.04 -7.56
CA LYS A 554 -6.11 6.82 -6.69
C LYS A 554 -6.90 7.49 -5.55
N ALA A 555 -6.29 7.64 -4.38
CA ALA A 555 -6.87 8.43 -3.29
C ALA A 555 -6.91 9.92 -3.66
N LEU A 556 -8.04 10.58 -3.43
CA LEU A 556 -8.24 11.99 -3.80
C LEU A 556 -8.62 12.86 -2.59
N VAL A 557 -8.01 14.04 -2.50
CA VAL A 557 -8.39 15.12 -1.57
C VAL A 557 -9.11 16.24 -2.32
N GLU A 558 -9.91 17.02 -1.60
CA GLU A 558 -10.62 18.18 -2.13
C GLU A 558 -9.86 19.46 -1.78
N THR A 559 -9.57 20.31 -2.77
CA THR A 559 -8.94 21.63 -2.57
C THR A 559 -9.79 22.75 -3.17
N SER A 560 -9.38 24.00 -2.98
CA SER A 560 -9.95 25.20 -3.64
C SER A 560 -10.10 25.03 -5.16
N ASP A 561 -9.24 24.22 -5.76
CA ASP A 561 -9.11 24.06 -7.21
C ASP A 561 -9.80 22.77 -7.70
N GLY A 562 -10.60 22.14 -6.83
CA GLY A 562 -11.27 20.86 -7.05
C GLY A 562 -10.48 19.65 -6.54
N MET A 563 -10.87 18.46 -6.98
CA MET A 563 -10.24 17.21 -6.53
C MET A 563 -8.79 17.07 -7.03
N ARG A 564 -7.88 16.57 -6.18
CA ARG A 564 -6.45 16.33 -6.49
C ARG A 564 -5.99 15.01 -5.87
N GLU A 565 -4.96 14.38 -6.43
CA GLU A 565 -4.40 13.15 -5.88
C GLU A 565 -3.69 13.40 -4.55
N ALA A 566 -3.98 12.57 -3.54
CA ALA A 566 -3.41 12.68 -2.20
C ALA A 566 -1.86 12.64 -2.20
N ALA A 567 -1.26 11.88 -3.13
CA ALA A 567 0.18 11.78 -3.29
C ALA A 567 0.86 13.10 -3.68
N ASN A 568 0.15 14.05 -4.31
CA ASN A 568 0.73 15.36 -4.68
C ASN A 568 1.12 16.17 -3.43
N PHE A 569 0.43 15.92 -2.31
CA PHE A 569 0.67 16.56 -1.01
C PHE A 569 1.64 15.76 -0.14
N MET A 570 2.22 14.68 -0.67
CA MET A 570 3.14 13.80 0.05
C MET A 570 4.58 14.00 -0.42
N ASP A 571 5.53 14.10 0.51
CA ASP A 571 6.94 14.28 0.18
C ASP A 571 7.69 12.94 -0.02
N GLY A 572 7.30 11.89 0.73
CA GLY A 572 8.14 10.70 0.92
C GLY A 572 9.28 10.99 1.91
N GLU A 573 8.95 11.70 2.99
CA GLU A 573 9.86 12.07 4.09
C GLU A 573 9.57 11.21 5.33
N TYR A 574 10.60 10.83 6.07
CA TYR A 574 10.48 10.07 7.32
C TYR A 574 11.15 10.82 8.48
N PRO A 575 10.64 10.70 9.72
CA PRO A 575 11.30 11.25 10.90
C PRO A 575 12.64 10.55 11.16
N ASN A 576 13.62 11.27 11.65
CA ASN A 576 14.91 10.74 12.08
C ASN A 576 15.23 11.30 13.48
N ASP A 577 15.10 10.47 14.51
CA ASP A 577 15.21 10.93 15.90
C ASP A 577 16.64 11.35 16.26
N GLN A 578 17.64 10.60 15.78
CA GLN A 578 19.07 10.79 16.04
C GLN A 578 19.58 12.18 15.68
N ALA A 579 19.05 12.81 14.62
CA ALA A 579 19.51 14.12 14.16
C ALA A 579 19.22 15.28 15.15
N LEU A 580 18.21 15.14 16.03
CA LEU A 580 17.90 16.10 17.10
C LEU A 580 17.93 15.50 18.52
N GLY A 581 18.02 14.18 18.66
CA GLY A 581 17.75 13.49 19.92
C GLY A 581 16.26 13.52 20.29
N MET A 582 15.37 13.51 19.29
CA MET A 582 13.93 13.73 19.45
C MET A 582 13.11 12.76 18.62
N ALA A 583 12.50 11.79 19.29
CA ALA A 583 11.48 10.89 18.75
C ALA A 583 10.16 11.60 18.40
N MET A 584 9.21 10.87 17.81
CA MET A 584 7.83 11.37 17.61
C MET A 584 7.08 11.53 18.95
N PRO A 585 5.98 12.31 19.00
CA PRO A 585 5.32 12.62 20.27
C PRO A 585 4.61 11.44 20.94
N GLU A 586 4.94 11.21 22.20
CA GLU A 586 4.17 10.37 23.14
C GLU A 586 3.07 11.24 23.77
N GLY A 587 1.96 10.64 24.20
CA GLY A 587 0.82 11.40 24.72
C GLY A 587 -0.43 10.55 24.94
N ARG A 588 -1.60 11.21 24.98
CA ARG A 588 -2.92 10.56 25.10
C ARG A 588 -3.92 11.20 24.15
N MET A 589 -4.91 10.46 23.67
CA MET A 589 -6.04 10.99 22.91
C MET A 589 -7.32 10.76 23.69
N ASN A 590 -8.21 11.77 23.75
CA ASN A 590 -9.55 11.60 24.34
C ASN A 590 -10.55 11.06 23.29
N ASP A 591 -11.80 10.84 23.68
CA ASP A 591 -12.83 10.29 22.79
C ASP A 591 -13.35 11.31 21.76
N GLU A 592 -13.07 12.61 21.98
CA GLU A 592 -13.32 13.71 21.04
C GLU A 592 -12.18 13.88 20.01
N GLY A 593 -11.13 13.05 20.08
CA GLY A 593 -10.00 13.08 19.16
C GLY A 593 -8.93 14.13 19.45
N TYR A 594 -8.98 14.83 20.60
CA TYR A 594 -7.91 15.74 21.02
C TYR A 594 -6.69 14.93 21.51
N PHE A 595 -5.57 15.07 20.79
CA PHE A 595 -4.29 14.50 21.18
C PHE A 595 -3.53 15.46 22.11
N THR A 596 -3.32 15.07 23.36
CA THR A 596 -2.54 15.82 24.35
C THR A 596 -1.10 15.32 24.44
N PHE A 597 -0.13 16.19 24.17
CA PHE A 597 1.31 15.89 24.16
C PHE A 597 2.16 17.10 24.61
N SER A 598 3.43 16.86 24.94
CA SER A 598 4.40 17.92 25.24
C SER A 598 5.48 18.02 24.15
N ARG A 599 5.80 19.26 23.73
CA ARG A 599 6.95 19.55 22.86
C ARG A 599 7.55 20.95 23.11
N LYS A 600 8.84 21.06 22.79
CA LYS A 600 9.56 22.32 22.62
C LYS A 600 8.80 23.27 21.69
N SER A 601 8.58 24.50 22.13
CA SER A 601 7.76 25.46 21.41
C SER A 601 8.06 26.92 21.75
N ALA A 602 7.75 27.80 20.81
CA ALA A 602 7.77 29.26 20.98
C ALA A 602 6.38 29.83 20.69
N ARG A 603 5.96 30.86 21.45
CA ARG A 603 4.79 31.67 21.09
C ARG A 603 5.18 32.54 19.89
N ILE A 604 4.26 32.64 18.94
CA ILE A 604 4.44 33.40 17.70
C ILE A 604 3.21 34.27 17.47
N VAL A 605 3.42 35.41 16.81
CA VAL A 605 2.36 36.32 16.40
C VAL A 605 2.48 36.60 14.90
N PRO A 606 1.37 36.91 14.21
CA PRO A 606 1.43 37.26 12.78
C PRO A 606 2.37 38.43 12.57
N GLU A 607 3.17 38.35 11.51
CA GLU A 607 3.90 39.52 11.02
C GLU A 607 2.89 40.46 10.34
N ALA A 608 2.67 41.62 10.95
CA ALA A 608 1.82 42.65 10.35
C ALA A 608 2.48 43.11 9.04
N SER A 609 1.69 43.18 7.96
CA SER A 609 2.12 43.70 6.67
C SER A 609 2.43 45.19 6.78
N GLN A 610 3.67 45.52 7.17
CA GLN A 610 4.14 46.89 7.20
C GLN A 610 4.34 47.38 5.77
N ASP A 611 3.63 48.45 5.41
CA ASP A 611 4.08 49.34 4.35
C ASP A 611 5.51 49.82 4.65
N VAL A 612 6.24 50.14 3.58
CA VAL A 612 7.66 50.47 3.65
C VAL A 612 7.93 51.67 4.57
N ASP A 613 9.06 51.60 5.29
CA ASP A 613 9.72 52.67 6.07
C ASP A 613 9.41 52.77 7.58
N SER A 614 9.91 51.79 8.35
CA SER A 614 10.44 52.06 9.70
C SER A 614 11.61 51.13 10.05
N GLY A 615 12.84 51.65 10.01
CA GLY A 615 14.08 50.88 10.13
C GLY A 615 14.45 50.42 11.55
N HIS A 616 13.67 49.51 12.14
CA HIS A 616 14.05 48.79 13.36
C HIS A 616 14.21 47.29 13.08
N ASP A 617 15.42 46.91 12.67
CA ASP A 617 15.87 45.54 12.55
C ASP A 617 15.83 44.82 13.91
N THR A 618 14.99 43.79 14.03
CA THR A 618 14.89 42.94 15.22
C THR A 618 15.77 41.68 15.15
N GLY A 619 16.64 41.56 14.14
CA GLY A 619 17.71 40.56 14.07
C GLY A 619 17.29 39.12 13.80
N HIS A 620 16.00 38.86 13.63
CA HIS A 620 15.44 37.52 13.42
C HIS A 620 14.64 37.45 12.12
N GLU A 621 15.09 36.59 11.19
CA GLU A 621 14.34 36.25 9.96
C GLU A 621 12.95 35.70 10.34
N PRO A 622 11.84 36.19 9.74
CA PRO A 622 10.51 35.71 10.07
C PRO A 622 10.27 34.26 9.59
N LEU A 623 9.44 33.54 10.33
CA LEU A 623 9.08 32.16 10.03
C LEU A 623 7.92 32.15 9.03
N VAL A 624 8.19 31.70 7.80
CA VAL A 624 7.17 31.53 6.76
C VAL A 624 6.61 30.10 6.80
N ALA A 625 5.30 29.97 7.00
CA ALA A 625 4.60 28.70 7.03
C ALA A 625 4.28 28.19 5.61
N LEU A 626 3.94 26.90 5.48
CA LEU A 626 3.64 26.25 4.19
C LEU A 626 2.33 26.71 3.53
N ASP A 627 1.53 27.52 4.22
CA ASP A 627 0.36 28.23 3.66
C ASP A 627 0.72 29.64 3.13
N GLY A 628 1.98 30.06 3.26
CA GLY A 628 2.48 31.37 2.87
C GLY A 628 2.36 32.46 3.94
N THR A 629 1.82 32.16 5.13
CA THR A 629 1.70 33.14 6.23
C THR A 629 3.04 33.37 6.93
N SER A 630 3.32 34.63 7.29
CA SER A 630 4.57 35.05 7.96
C SER A 630 4.36 35.31 9.45
N TRP A 631 5.27 34.83 10.28
CA TRP A 631 5.17 34.82 11.74
C TRP A 631 6.49 35.21 12.39
N LYS A 632 6.42 35.97 13.49
CA LYS A 632 7.59 36.28 14.33
C LYS A 632 7.46 35.64 15.71
N ILE A 633 8.60 35.26 16.29
CA ILE A 633 8.69 34.79 17.67
C ILE A 633 8.42 35.97 18.62
N GLU A 634 7.70 35.71 19.71
CA GLU A 634 7.38 36.72 20.72
C GLU A 634 8.38 36.68 21.89
N ASP A 635 9.25 37.69 21.95
CA ASP A 635 10.28 37.83 23.00
C ASP A 635 9.74 38.40 24.33
N GLY A 636 8.72 37.72 24.90
CA GLY A 636 8.27 37.99 26.28
C GLY A 636 6.78 38.11 26.47
N SER A 637 6.36 38.47 27.68
CA SER A 637 4.98 38.40 28.16
C SER A 637 4.08 39.53 27.65
N GLY A 638 3.82 39.56 26.35
CA GLY A 638 2.76 40.36 25.74
C GLY A 638 1.40 39.70 25.97
N ASP A 639 0.73 40.01 27.08
CA ASP A 639 -0.64 39.52 27.35
C ASP A 639 -1.67 40.33 26.53
N THR A 640 -1.53 40.20 25.21
CA THR A 640 -2.38 40.81 24.18
C THR A 640 -3.58 39.91 23.89
N GLU A 641 -4.72 40.52 23.53
CA GLU A 641 -5.96 39.81 23.13
C GLU A 641 -5.86 39.06 21.78
N VAL A 642 -4.64 38.78 21.32
CA VAL A 642 -4.38 37.99 20.11
C VAL A 642 -4.48 36.51 20.46
N VAL A 643 -5.25 35.78 19.64
CA VAL A 643 -5.41 34.32 19.69
C VAL A 643 -4.05 33.65 19.86
N ARG A 644 -3.90 32.73 20.82
CA ARG A 644 -2.57 32.18 21.13
C ARG A 644 -2.12 31.19 20.07
N THR A 645 -1.07 31.55 19.36
CA THR A 645 -0.49 30.74 18.29
C THR A 645 0.95 30.36 18.64
N TYR A 646 1.33 29.10 18.36
CA TYR A 646 2.62 28.54 18.73
C TYR A 646 3.28 27.81 17.55
N ALA A 647 4.60 27.95 17.49
CA ALA A 647 5.49 27.12 16.70
C ALA A 647 5.93 25.94 17.57
N VAL A 648 5.50 24.72 17.26
CA VAL A 648 5.73 23.51 18.06
C VAL A 648 6.66 22.54 17.33
N LEU A 649 7.85 22.29 17.86
CA LEU A 649 8.88 21.47 17.23
C LEU A 649 8.42 20.01 17.14
N LEU A 650 8.23 19.49 15.92
CA LEU A 650 7.86 18.09 15.71
C LEU A 650 9.10 17.19 15.75
N GLY A 651 10.12 17.53 14.95
CA GLY A 651 11.35 16.75 14.84
C GLY A 651 12.15 17.06 13.58
N TRP A 652 13.06 16.15 13.23
CA TRP A 652 13.87 16.21 12.01
C TRP A 652 13.38 15.19 11.00
N PHE A 653 13.30 15.57 9.73
CA PHE A 653 12.76 14.76 8.65
C PHE A 653 13.71 14.71 7.46
N GLN A 654 13.74 13.57 6.76
CA GLN A 654 14.64 13.31 5.63
C GLN A 654 13.87 12.64 4.50
N ARG A 655 14.21 12.95 3.24
CA ARG A 655 13.63 12.31 2.06
C ARG A 655 14.27 10.94 1.82
N TYR A 656 13.47 9.94 1.49
CA TYR A 656 13.97 8.61 1.16
C TYR A 656 14.55 8.54 -0.27
N HIS A 657 15.65 7.79 -0.39
CA HIS A 657 16.17 7.26 -1.64
C HIS A 657 16.72 5.84 -1.37
N PRO A 658 16.50 4.85 -2.26
CA PRO A 658 17.13 3.54 -2.14
C PRO A 658 18.66 3.68 -2.13
N GLY A 659 19.37 3.00 -1.24
CA GLY A 659 20.83 3.08 -1.06
C GLY A 659 21.40 4.39 -0.51
N ALA A 660 20.76 5.55 -0.78
CA ALA A 660 21.36 6.86 -0.61
C ALA A 660 20.59 7.83 0.31
N SER A 661 21.28 8.44 1.28
CA SER A 661 20.76 9.57 2.07
C SER A 661 21.15 10.91 1.43
N LEU A 662 20.20 11.59 0.78
CA LEU A 662 20.45 12.88 0.12
C LEU A 662 20.72 13.99 1.15
N ALA A 663 21.94 14.54 1.13
CA ALA A 663 22.38 15.55 2.09
C ALA A 663 21.74 16.95 1.92
N ALA A 664 21.00 17.19 0.83
CA ALA A 664 20.39 18.48 0.50
C ALA A 664 18.88 18.48 0.78
N GLY A 665 18.36 19.61 1.30
CA GLY A 665 16.95 19.77 1.64
C GLY A 665 16.71 20.32 3.04
N VAL A 666 15.50 20.83 3.24
CA VAL A 666 15.00 21.41 4.50
C VAL A 666 14.70 20.28 5.49
N LYS A 667 14.99 20.47 6.79
CA LYS A 667 15.24 19.35 7.71
C LYS A 667 14.46 19.36 9.02
N ILE A 668 14.12 20.52 9.55
CA ILE A 668 13.41 20.64 10.83
C ILE A 668 11.94 20.92 10.52
N LYS A 669 11.02 20.11 11.05
CA LYS A 669 9.57 20.31 10.88
C LYS A 669 8.98 20.84 12.18
N VAL A 670 8.12 21.85 12.04
CA VAL A 670 7.48 22.55 13.16
C VAL A 670 6.00 22.70 12.82
N ILE A 671 5.12 22.46 13.79
CA ILE A 671 3.66 22.60 13.63
C ILE A 671 3.27 24.03 13.98
N LEU A 672 2.44 24.67 13.15
CA LEU A 672 1.75 25.91 13.49
C LEU A 672 0.41 25.53 14.15
N VAL A 673 0.27 25.78 15.46
CA VAL A 673 -0.97 25.50 16.20
C VAL A 673 -1.59 26.77 16.77
N GLU A 674 -2.92 26.86 16.73
CA GLU A 674 -3.69 28.04 17.12
C GLU A 674 -4.82 27.65 18.09
N GLU A 675 -4.92 28.36 19.22
CA GLU A 675 -5.90 28.14 20.29
C GLU A 675 -7.31 28.55 19.82
N HIS A 676 -8.24 27.60 19.69
CA HIS A 676 -9.63 27.90 19.30
C HIS A 676 -10.61 27.87 20.49
N ASN A 677 -10.21 27.23 21.58
CA ASN A 677 -10.88 27.17 22.88
C ASN A 677 -9.80 27.16 23.98
N PRO A 678 -10.08 27.56 25.24
CA PRO A 678 -9.06 27.62 26.29
C PRO A 678 -8.34 26.26 26.52
N GLY A 679 -7.04 26.20 26.21
CA GLY A 679 -6.21 24.98 26.27
C GLY A 679 -6.41 23.98 25.12
N GLN A 680 -7.28 24.29 24.15
CA GLN A 680 -7.64 23.47 23.00
C GLN A 680 -7.16 24.15 21.70
N PHE A 681 -6.31 23.43 20.98
CA PHE A 681 -5.60 23.93 19.80
C PHE A 681 -6.00 23.14 18.56
N HIS A 682 -5.82 23.75 17.40
CA HIS A 682 -5.84 23.06 16.11
C HIS A 682 -4.55 23.34 15.34
N VAL A 683 -4.15 22.40 14.47
CA VAL A 683 -3.10 22.63 13.47
C VAL A 683 -3.68 23.52 12.38
N LYS A 684 -2.94 24.58 12.07
CA LYS A 684 -3.28 25.56 11.02
C LYS A 684 -2.40 25.37 9.79
N SER A 685 -1.10 25.11 10.01
CA SER A 685 -0.12 24.83 8.95
C SER A 685 1.14 24.17 9.57
N PHE A 686 2.24 24.15 8.83
CA PHE A 686 3.56 23.74 9.31
C PHE A 686 4.63 24.74 8.84
N PHE A 687 5.76 24.78 9.54
CA PHE A 687 7.00 25.38 9.03
C PHE A 687 7.99 24.27 8.68
N SER A 688 8.79 24.51 7.65
CA SER A 688 9.92 23.66 7.29
C SER A 688 11.18 24.53 7.40
N LEU A 689 12.00 24.28 8.42
CA LEU A 689 13.16 25.10 8.77
C LEU A 689 14.48 24.42 8.38
N ASP A 690 15.46 25.23 8.01
CA ASP A 690 16.81 24.79 7.67
C ASP A 690 17.61 24.34 8.91
N ARG A 691 18.66 23.53 8.69
CA ARG A 691 19.58 23.05 9.74
C ARG A 691 20.14 24.17 10.61
N ARG A 692 20.33 25.40 10.09
CA ARG A 692 20.79 26.56 10.87
C ARG A 692 19.90 26.86 12.09
N PHE A 693 18.60 26.53 12.04
CA PHE A 693 17.67 26.75 13.15
C PHE A 693 17.79 25.69 14.27
N LYS A 694 18.63 24.64 14.13
CA LYS A 694 18.74 23.54 15.11
C LYS A 694 18.95 24.04 16.53
N ASP A 695 19.93 24.90 16.74
CA ASP A 695 20.29 25.32 18.10
C ASP A 695 19.21 26.26 18.69
N THR A 696 18.60 27.10 17.84
CA THR A 696 17.45 27.95 18.18
C THR A 696 16.24 27.13 18.64
N VAL A 697 15.78 26.15 17.87
CA VAL A 697 14.58 25.36 18.24
C VAL A 697 14.83 24.46 19.46
N LEU A 698 16.10 24.15 19.77
CA LEU A 698 16.46 23.40 20.96
C LEU A 698 16.51 24.27 22.23
N THR A 699 16.62 25.60 22.15
CA THR A 699 16.48 26.49 23.33
C THR A 699 15.02 26.72 23.74
N TRP A 700 14.06 26.41 22.86
CA TRP A 700 12.62 26.57 23.13
C TRP A 700 12.14 25.81 24.37
N ARG A 701 11.13 26.38 25.04
CA ARG A 701 10.55 25.83 26.28
C ARG A 701 9.64 24.65 25.96
N GLU A 702 9.62 23.66 26.85
CA GLU A 702 8.67 22.56 26.78
C GLU A 702 7.28 23.05 27.21
N ASN A 703 6.26 22.89 26.37
CA ASN A 703 4.87 23.18 26.71
C ASN A 703 3.98 22.00 26.32
N THR A 704 2.83 21.86 26.99
CA THR A 704 1.82 20.83 26.70
C THR A 704 0.69 21.43 25.87
N PHE A 705 0.33 20.77 24.78
CA PHE A 705 -0.75 21.14 23.87
C PHE A 705 -1.81 20.04 23.84
N SER A 706 -3.08 20.41 23.66
CA SER A 706 -4.16 19.48 23.34
C SER A 706 -4.71 19.83 21.97
N VAL A 707 -4.40 19.01 20.95
CA VAL A 707 -4.66 19.32 19.53
C VAL A 707 -5.78 18.44 19.00
N GLY A 708 -6.88 19.06 18.57
CA GLY A 708 -8.09 18.41 18.05
C GLY A 708 -8.82 19.25 17.02
N GLY A 709 -9.92 18.75 16.47
CA GLY A 709 -10.69 19.44 15.43
C GLY A 709 -11.69 20.46 15.99
N PRO A 710 -11.70 21.72 15.50
CA PRO A 710 -12.66 22.73 15.94
C PRO A 710 -14.12 22.43 15.54
N ASP A 711 -14.36 21.56 14.55
CA ASP A 711 -15.72 21.22 14.08
C ASP A 711 -16.37 20.07 14.90
N GLY A 712 -15.61 19.43 15.79
CA GLY A 712 -16.04 18.24 16.53
C GLY A 712 -16.13 16.97 15.67
N LEU A 713 -16.70 15.89 16.24
CA LEU A 713 -16.87 14.59 15.56
C LEU A 713 -18.33 14.27 15.18
N SER A 714 -19.30 14.96 15.77
CA SER A 714 -20.71 14.55 15.79
C SER A 714 -21.56 14.99 14.58
N LEU A 715 -20.95 15.30 13.43
CA LEU A 715 -21.63 15.99 12.31
C LEU A 715 -21.39 15.42 10.89
N VAL A 716 -20.88 14.19 10.74
CA VAL A 716 -20.73 13.54 9.42
C VAL A 716 -22.01 12.78 9.01
N SER A 717 -23.14 13.50 8.88
CA SER A 717 -24.41 12.92 8.44
C SER A 717 -24.48 12.80 6.90
N SER A 718 -23.93 11.70 6.37
CA SER A 718 -24.28 11.06 5.08
C SER A 718 -24.25 11.86 3.75
N THR A 719 -23.90 13.15 3.71
CA THR A 719 -23.97 13.95 2.47
C THR A 719 -22.69 13.93 1.62
N ASP A 720 -21.60 13.36 2.11
CA ASP A 720 -20.28 13.36 1.45
C ASP A 720 -20.01 12.09 0.60
N THR A 721 -21.04 11.26 0.39
CA THR A 721 -20.96 9.95 -0.31
C THR A 721 -21.70 9.88 -1.64
N ASP A 722 -22.62 10.79 -1.92
CA ASP A 722 -23.59 10.63 -3.01
C ASP A 722 -23.11 11.32 -4.31
N ILE A 723 -22.24 10.63 -5.05
CA ILE A 723 -22.03 10.87 -6.48
C ILE A 723 -22.63 9.66 -7.23
N PRO A 724 -23.48 9.86 -8.26
CA PRO A 724 -24.00 8.75 -9.06
C PRO A 724 -22.88 7.91 -9.69
N GLU A 725 -23.09 6.59 -9.77
CA GLU A 725 -22.26 5.77 -10.65
C GLU A 725 -22.47 6.20 -12.12
N ALA A 726 -21.38 6.14 -12.91
CA ALA A 726 -21.31 6.51 -14.32
C ALA A 726 -21.37 8.02 -14.68
N GLU A 727 -20.33 8.77 -14.30
CA GLU A 727 -19.62 9.54 -15.32
C GLU A 727 -18.41 8.76 -15.82
N THR A 728 -18.45 8.33 -17.08
CA THR A 728 -17.26 7.81 -17.76
C THR A 728 -16.32 8.96 -18.10
N TYR A 729 -15.37 9.24 -17.23
CA TYR A 729 -14.22 10.07 -17.57
C TYR A 729 -13.47 9.43 -18.75
N THR A 730 -13.63 10.01 -19.95
CA THR A 730 -12.66 9.84 -21.01
C THR A 730 -11.31 10.27 -20.47
N GLU A 731 -10.31 9.39 -20.54
CA GLU A 731 -8.92 9.82 -20.42
C GLU A 731 -8.65 10.87 -21.50
N VAL A 732 -8.57 12.13 -21.09
CA VAL A 732 -7.90 13.15 -21.90
C VAL A 732 -6.44 12.73 -21.91
N SER A 733 -6.04 12.07 -23.00
CA SER A 733 -4.65 11.67 -23.23
C SER A 733 -3.76 12.89 -23.07
N THR A 734 -2.96 12.93 -22.01
CA THR A 734 -1.98 14.00 -21.77
C THR A 734 -1.00 14.02 -22.92
N ILE A 735 -1.10 15.05 -23.76
CA ILE A 735 -0.25 15.23 -24.95
C ILE A 735 1.17 15.54 -24.47
N ASP A 736 2.06 14.56 -24.63
CA ASP A 736 3.53 14.67 -24.55
C ASP A 736 4.12 15.70 -23.57
N ASP A 737 3.95 15.46 -22.26
CA ASP A 737 4.82 16.06 -21.22
C ASP A 737 6.27 15.51 -21.24
N ALA A 738 6.66 14.87 -22.35
CA ALA A 738 8.03 14.49 -22.70
C ALA A 738 8.98 15.69 -22.93
N LYS A 739 8.55 16.93 -22.64
CA LYS A 739 9.32 18.18 -22.77
C LYS A 739 9.36 19.02 -21.48
N GLY A 740 9.17 18.40 -20.32
CA GLY A 740 9.40 19.03 -19.00
C GLY A 740 10.71 18.65 -18.30
N SER A 741 11.14 17.38 -18.39
CA SER A 741 12.19 16.81 -17.53
C SER A 741 13.49 16.41 -18.25
N MET A 742 14.12 17.38 -18.92
CA MET A 742 15.50 17.24 -19.44
C MET A 742 16.31 18.52 -19.18
N ARG A 743 16.89 18.67 -17.97
CA ARG A 743 17.94 19.69 -17.72
C ARG A 743 18.84 19.50 -16.48
N TRP A 744 19.12 18.26 -16.08
CA TRP A 744 20.13 17.94 -15.04
C TRP A 744 21.03 16.75 -15.43
N ALA A 745 21.35 16.62 -16.72
CA ALA A 745 22.18 15.54 -17.28
C ALA A 745 23.29 16.03 -18.22
N GLU A 746 23.67 17.31 -18.15
CA GLU A 746 24.76 17.91 -18.94
C GLU A 746 25.86 18.46 -18.03
N TYR A 747 26.62 17.59 -17.34
CA TYR A 747 27.95 17.95 -16.78
C TYR A 747 28.82 16.75 -16.36
N PHE A 748 28.91 15.69 -17.19
CA PHE A 748 30.05 14.76 -17.21
C PHE A 748 30.14 14.08 -18.59
N TYR A 749 31.29 13.45 -18.89
CA TYR A 749 31.64 12.82 -20.19
C TYR A 749 31.84 13.75 -21.39
N LEU A 750 33.00 14.43 -21.39
CA LEU A 750 33.75 14.73 -22.61
C LEU A 750 35.19 14.23 -22.47
N THR A 751 35.42 12.95 -22.76
CA THR A 751 36.69 12.38 -23.29
C THR A 751 36.51 10.88 -23.58
N GLU A 752 36.45 10.53 -24.86
CA GLU A 752 36.97 9.25 -25.39
C GLU A 752 38.37 9.52 -25.99
N PRO A 753 39.13 8.52 -26.49
CA PRO A 753 39.57 7.34 -25.72
C PRO A 753 41.09 7.08 -25.88
N ILE A 754 41.77 6.70 -24.79
CA ILE A 754 43.10 6.05 -24.79
C ILE A 754 43.10 4.97 -23.70
#